data_AF-A0A5N8XI72-F1
#
_entry.id   AF-A0A5N8XI72-F1
#
_cell.length_a   1.000
_cell.length_b   1.000
_cell.length_c   1.000
_cell.angle_alpha   90.00
_cell.angle_beta   90.00
_cell.angle_gamma   90.00
#
_symmetry.space_group_name_H-M   'P 1'
#
loop_
_entity.id
_entity.type
_entity.pdbx_description
1 polymer ?
#
loop_
_entity_poly.entity_id
_entity_poly.type
_entity_poly.pdbx_seq_one_letter_code
_entity_poly.pdbx_strand_id
1 'polypeptide(L)'
;MRESAVGRCGQTGPTGTHDASDGKADYAVTSRLPWPEPDRDAADTPIVIVGLAAPEGAPEAVRRAERSGPVGVRVRCAPDGVAAFIGDSVRGASRERLSALHLVWAALEDAGIVPGSLCDADVGVFLAQAEAVAEAGNGDAGGSDTLAALVGGDLCWGRGPRVTLGAELSARAAVESAAEHLRRGECDVAVAGSVTGAVAVLRRESTAVPAGERVLAPAESFGSDDPLALDGVPAQSAAPLVPLVLSGRSDAAVAALARDLLARFEADPELSPADLAWSLVTTRTTGLGRRAVLLATDRQEVVRGLRALAEGGFAPLLFRTAPGASVEGGGSVVQVFPGLGSQWPGMALDLLDASDVFRSRMEDCARALEPLVPWSLHDVLRGAPGAPTLEDVDVVLPVLFAVSVSLSALWSSCGVEPAATVGASLGEIAAAHVAGALTLDEAARVAVLWSRMQAEAAGEGELAAAALSADELRPLLDTERLRGRVHFAGTNGPRSMLFGGKRAAVTEVVEMLESKGVPAKRLNLGLAAHTPGLIVDATAFLTGTAAITPVPATVPFYSSLTGGEFETTGLDGAYWLRNLTSEVRFETAVRALWAAGHPTFLEISPHPVLLGGVQETLEDIGAGTGAAVSSGVVGTLRRAQDGITEWLTGMAQLYVRGIPVDWAAFFRGREGRRIALPTYPFGVEQADPAEGTDGTGVVTRGTGTGELSLAGLTAGERAHAVEEFVRAQVAMVLRLGDPDAVAPQRVFLELGLNSLQAVELRNQLNEATGLQLPTTLIFDHPTPASVAVLIGELLAVRTEQRPGRRADQGTHSAVLAQLDALEAELLASGLLHDGGDGPGSATARERVAARLRDLLDRLASDDEDEFGDMSLEELLDLADNDLHTS
;
A
#
# COMPACT_ATOMS: atom_id res chain seq x y z
N MET A 1 57.35 -5.73 20.52
CA MET A 1 56.88 -6.06 21.89
C MET A 1 55.61 -5.24 22.06
N ARG A 2 54.45 -5.82 21.72
CA ARG A 2 53.59 -6.69 22.56
C ARG A 2 52.89 -5.82 23.61
N GLU A 3 51.60 -5.90 23.94
CA GLU A 3 50.40 -6.77 23.79
C GLU A 3 49.41 -6.07 24.78
N SER A 4 48.10 -6.22 24.92
CA SER A 4 46.96 -6.89 24.29
C SER A 4 45.77 -6.53 25.20
N ALA A 5 44.59 -6.24 24.66
CA ALA A 5 43.29 -6.56 25.29
C ALA A 5 42.15 -6.34 24.29
N VAL A 6 42.04 -7.29 23.36
CA VAL A 6 40.88 -7.54 22.50
C VAL A 6 39.88 -8.36 23.30
N GLY A 7 38.69 -7.80 23.55
CA GLY A 7 37.52 -8.50 24.11
C GLY A 7 36.49 -8.74 23.00
N ARG A 8 36.38 -10.01 22.59
CA ARG A 8 35.58 -10.54 21.48
C ARG A 8 34.08 -10.23 21.61
N CYS A 9 33.49 -9.60 20.59
CA CYS A 9 32.08 -9.76 20.26
C CYS A 9 32.02 -10.93 19.26
N GLY A 10 31.46 -12.06 19.69
CA GLY A 10 31.43 -13.29 18.90
C GLY A 10 30.46 -13.20 17.73
N GLN A 11 31.00 -13.40 16.53
CA GLN A 11 30.28 -13.72 15.32
C GLN A 11 29.46 -15.01 15.51
N THR A 12 28.18 -14.98 15.17
CA THR A 12 27.44 -16.16 14.70
C THR A 12 26.92 -15.85 13.31
N GLY A 13 27.54 -16.46 12.30
CA GLY A 13 27.08 -16.41 10.92
C GLY A 13 25.81 -17.24 10.68
N PRO A 14 25.19 -17.10 9.50
CA PRO A 14 23.86 -17.60 9.22
C PRO A 14 23.92 -19.04 8.70
N THR A 15 23.35 -19.99 9.44
CA THR A 15 22.95 -21.29 8.90
C THR A 15 21.63 -21.68 9.54
N GLY A 16 20.54 -21.35 8.87
CA GLY A 16 19.19 -21.77 9.23
C GLY A 16 18.37 -21.83 7.96
N THR A 17 18.28 -23.03 7.40
CA THR A 17 17.31 -23.40 6.36
C THR A 17 15.92 -22.89 6.73
N HIS A 18 15.26 -22.19 5.81
CA HIS A 18 13.85 -21.86 5.90
C HIS A 18 13.04 -23.15 6.09
N ASP A 19 12.64 -23.41 7.33
CA ASP A 19 11.56 -24.33 7.62
C ASP A 19 10.28 -23.50 7.80
N ALA A 20 9.48 -23.47 6.75
CA ALA A 20 8.15 -22.88 6.74
C ALA A 20 7.19 -23.83 7.45
N SER A 21 7.28 -23.93 8.79
CA SER A 21 6.27 -24.60 9.60
C SER A 21 6.38 -24.22 11.09
N ASP A 22 5.86 -23.05 11.46
CA ASP A 22 5.25 -22.85 12.78
C ASP A 22 4.45 -21.54 12.78
N GLY A 23 3.13 -21.65 12.97
CA GLY A 23 2.19 -20.53 13.02
C GLY A 23 2.39 -19.67 14.27
N LYS A 24 3.43 -18.83 14.28
CA LYS A 24 3.56 -17.71 15.22
C LYS A 24 2.67 -16.56 14.75
N ALA A 25 1.78 -16.10 15.63
CA ALA A 25 0.75 -15.10 15.36
C ALA A 25 1.29 -13.79 14.75
N ASP A 26 0.51 -13.19 13.85
CA ASP A 26 0.87 -12.07 12.97
C ASP A 26 1.09 -10.71 13.68
N TYR A 27 0.65 -10.58 14.94
CA TYR A 27 0.69 -9.33 15.73
C TYR A 27 2.10 -8.80 16.05
N ALA A 28 3.16 -9.51 15.66
CA ALA A 28 4.54 -9.22 16.02
C ALA A 28 5.16 -7.98 15.34
N VAL A 29 4.48 -7.33 14.37
CA VAL A 29 5.05 -6.19 13.63
C VAL A 29 4.11 -4.98 13.60
N THR A 30 4.44 -3.92 14.34
CA THR A 30 4.44 -2.49 13.92
C THR A 30 4.85 -1.56 15.08
N SER A 31 5.53 -0.46 14.73
CA SER A 31 5.87 0.73 15.55
C SER A 31 6.62 0.46 16.87
N ARG A 32 7.96 0.45 16.82
CA ARG A 32 8.81 0.53 18.01
C ARG A 32 9.18 1.98 18.28
N LEU A 33 8.54 2.62 19.26
CA LEU A 33 9.29 3.59 20.05
C LEU A 33 10.32 2.80 20.88
N PRO A 34 11.58 3.26 21.00
CA PRO A 34 12.57 2.58 21.82
C PRO A 34 12.03 2.46 23.26
N TRP A 35 11.99 1.23 23.77
CA TRP A 35 11.59 0.98 25.15
C TRP A 35 12.61 1.65 26.08
N PRO A 36 12.18 2.37 27.13
CA PRO A 36 13.11 2.93 28.09
C PRO A 36 13.91 1.80 28.76
N GLU A 37 15.20 2.04 29.01
CA GLU A 37 16.03 1.07 29.73
C GLU A 37 15.42 0.76 31.11
N PRO A 38 15.47 -0.51 31.56
CA PRO A 38 14.91 -0.89 32.85
C PRO A 38 15.63 -0.13 33.97
N ASP A 39 14.84 0.55 34.80
CA ASP A 39 15.32 1.28 35.98
C ASP A 39 15.88 0.29 37.01
N ARG A 40 17.20 0.31 37.23
CA ARG A 40 17.90 -0.62 38.12
C ARG A 40 18.01 -0.12 39.57
N ASP A 41 17.59 1.12 39.86
CA ASP A 41 17.67 1.75 41.19
C ASP A 41 16.27 2.03 41.79
N ALA A 42 15.40 1.02 41.81
CA ALA A 42 13.94 1.18 41.98
C ALA A 42 13.36 0.65 43.31
N ALA A 43 14.05 0.84 44.44
CA ALA A 43 13.56 0.36 45.73
C ALA A 43 12.29 1.09 46.23
N ASP A 44 12.16 2.39 45.91
CA ASP A 44 11.14 3.29 46.46
C ASP A 44 10.18 3.89 45.41
N THR A 45 10.35 3.57 44.11
CA THR A 45 9.52 4.15 43.03
C THR A 45 8.04 3.71 43.14
N PRO A 46 7.08 4.64 43.08
CA PRO A 46 5.66 4.30 43.08
C PRO A 46 5.26 3.36 41.94
N ILE A 47 4.37 2.43 42.23
CA ILE A 47 3.70 1.61 41.19
C ILE A 47 2.39 2.29 40.83
N VAL A 48 2.23 2.55 39.54
CA VAL A 48 1.08 3.27 38.98
C VAL A 48 0.29 2.36 38.05
N ILE A 49 -1.03 2.57 38.05
CA ILE A 49 -1.95 2.03 37.06
C ILE A 49 -1.91 2.96 35.86
N VAL A 50 -1.61 2.42 34.69
CA VAL A 50 -1.50 3.17 33.43
C VAL A 50 -2.63 2.85 32.45
N GLY A 51 -3.27 1.68 32.61
CA GLY A 51 -4.47 1.30 31.87
C GLY A 51 -5.42 0.48 32.73
N LEU A 52 -6.70 0.56 32.44
CA LEU A 52 -7.73 -0.12 33.21
C LEU A 52 -8.91 -0.51 32.31
N ALA A 53 -9.32 -1.77 32.35
CA ALA A 53 -10.53 -2.24 31.68
C ALA A 53 -11.43 -3.02 32.65
N ALA A 54 -12.73 -2.82 32.53
CA ALA A 54 -13.72 -3.52 33.33
C ALA A 54 -14.94 -3.92 32.50
N PRO A 55 -15.66 -5.00 32.86
CA PRO A 55 -16.92 -5.35 32.23
C PRO A 55 -17.95 -4.23 32.37
N GLU A 56 -18.85 -4.10 31.39
CA GLU A 56 -20.07 -3.30 31.55
C GLU A 56 -20.85 -3.76 32.81
N GLY A 57 -21.29 -2.81 33.63
CA GLY A 57 -22.04 -3.09 34.86
C GLY A 57 -21.20 -3.48 36.08
N ALA A 58 -19.89 -3.72 35.94
CA ALA A 58 -19.02 -3.94 37.09
C ALA A 58 -18.85 -2.65 37.92
N PRO A 59 -18.69 -2.72 39.25
CA PRO A 59 -18.43 -1.55 40.08
C PRO A 59 -17.15 -0.81 39.64
N GLU A 60 -17.05 0.48 39.96
CA GLU A 60 -15.83 1.25 39.68
C GLU A 60 -14.66 0.74 40.53
N ALA A 61 -13.62 0.23 39.86
CA ALA A 61 -12.39 -0.22 40.50
C ALA A 61 -11.48 0.96 40.89
N VAL A 62 -11.60 2.10 40.22
CA VAL A 62 -10.89 3.35 40.50
C VAL A 62 -11.85 4.51 40.26
N ARG A 63 -11.96 5.44 41.23
CA ARG A 63 -12.87 6.60 41.16
C ARG A 63 -12.11 7.92 41.04
N ARG A 64 -12.64 8.84 40.22
CA ARG A 64 -12.19 10.24 40.16
C ARG A 64 -13.07 11.15 41.01
N ALA A 65 -12.54 12.32 41.38
CA ALA A 65 -13.33 13.42 41.92
C ALA A 65 -14.47 13.86 40.95
N GLU A 66 -15.45 14.62 41.46
CA GLU A 66 -16.66 15.01 40.71
C GLU A 66 -16.39 15.49 39.27
N ARG A 67 -17.29 15.09 38.36
CA ARG A 67 -17.38 15.53 36.94
C ARG A 67 -16.27 15.01 36.01
N SER A 68 -15.15 14.48 36.50
CA SER A 68 -13.98 14.11 35.67
C SER A 68 -14.06 12.75 34.92
N GLY A 69 -15.26 12.18 34.78
CA GLY A 69 -15.57 10.95 34.05
C GLY A 69 -15.06 9.65 34.70
N PRO A 70 -15.55 8.46 34.27
CA PRO A 70 -15.02 7.18 34.74
C PRO A 70 -13.56 6.99 34.30
N VAL A 71 -12.77 6.29 35.11
CA VAL A 71 -11.37 5.94 34.83
C VAL A 71 -11.33 4.60 34.10
N GLY A 72 -10.51 4.52 33.04
CA GLY A 72 -10.40 3.31 32.22
C GLY A 72 -11.54 3.13 31.23
N VAL A 73 -11.57 1.95 30.60
CA VAL A 73 -12.54 1.58 29.57
C VAL A 73 -13.53 0.54 30.09
N ARG A 74 -14.78 0.66 29.63
CA ARG A 74 -15.84 -0.31 29.90
C ARG A 74 -16.09 -1.15 28.67
N VAL A 75 -16.13 -2.45 28.86
CA VAL A 75 -16.11 -3.42 27.78
C VAL A 75 -17.28 -4.37 27.90
N ARG A 76 -18.02 -4.53 26.81
CA ARG A 76 -18.94 -5.65 26.66
C ARG A 76 -18.14 -6.89 26.22
N CYS A 77 -17.89 -7.80 27.16
CA CYS A 77 -17.11 -9.00 26.85
C CYS A 77 -17.79 -9.83 25.74
N ALA A 78 -17.07 -10.01 24.63
CA ALA A 78 -17.45 -10.83 23.49
C ALA A 78 -16.49 -12.02 23.29
N PRO A 79 -16.61 -13.11 24.08
CA PRO A 79 -15.70 -14.26 24.02
C PRO A 79 -15.52 -14.85 22.62
N ASP A 80 -16.62 -15.00 21.87
CA ASP A 80 -16.60 -15.62 20.54
C ASP A 80 -15.87 -14.72 19.53
N GLY A 81 -16.01 -13.39 19.66
CA GLY A 81 -15.27 -12.41 18.87
C GLY A 81 -13.76 -12.41 19.19
N VAL A 82 -13.39 -12.59 20.46
CA VAL A 82 -11.98 -12.75 20.86
C VAL A 82 -11.39 -14.03 20.28
N ALA A 83 -12.14 -15.14 20.32
CA ALA A 83 -11.71 -16.39 19.73
C ALA A 83 -11.50 -16.28 18.22
N ALA A 84 -12.41 -15.61 17.50
CA ALA A 84 -12.29 -15.36 16.06
C ALA A 84 -11.06 -14.47 15.74
N PHE A 85 -10.80 -13.45 16.56
CA PHE A 85 -9.66 -12.57 16.38
C PHE A 85 -8.33 -13.30 16.63
N ILE A 86 -8.14 -13.92 17.80
CA ILE A 86 -6.86 -14.58 18.14
C ILE A 86 -6.63 -15.82 17.26
N GLY A 87 -7.69 -16.54 16.90
CA GLY A 87 -7.63 -17.69 15.99
C GLY A 87 -7.42 -19.02 16.70
N ASP A 88 -6.72 -19.94 16.03
CA ASP A 88 -6.72 -21.35 16.39
C ASP A 88 -6.08 -21.69 17.73
N SER A 89 -5.19 -20.85 18.26
CA SER A 89 -4.52 -21.07 19.56
C SER A 89 -5.50 -21.08 20.75
N VAL A 90 -6.65 -20.43 20.61
CA VAL A 90 -7.70 -20.35 21.64
C VAL A 90 -8.95 -21.13 21.27
N ARG A 91 -8.88 -22.00 20.26
CA ARG A 91 -9.99 -22.85 19.85
C ARG A 91 -10.41 -23.75 21.02
N GLY A 92 -11.68 -23.67 21.43
CA GLY A 92 -12.21 -24.41 22.58
C GLY A 92 -11.84 -23.84 23.96
N ALA A 93 -11.26 -22.65 24.02
CA ALA A 93 -10.98 -21.95 25.28
C ALA A 93 -12.28 -21.66 26.07
N SER A 94 -12.18 -21.62 27.39
CA SER A 94 -13.31 -21.29 28.25
C SER A 94 -13.74 -19.82 28.07
N ARG A 95 -15.02 -19.53 28.33
CA ARG A 95 -15.53 -18.14 28.33
C ARG A 95 -14.78 -17.25 29.31
N GLU A 96 -14.31 -17.79 30.44
CA GLU A 96 -13.48 -17.06 31.41
C GLU A 96 -12.13 -16.65 30.79
N ARG A 97 -11.40 -17.59 30.16
CA ARG A 97 -10.13 -17.29 29.49
C ARG A 97 -10.30 -16.25 28.38
N LEU A 98 -11.33 -16.39 27.55
CA LEU A 98 -11.62 -15.45 26.46
C LEU A 98 -12.05 -14.06 26.97
N SER A 99 -12.79 -14.00 28.09
CA SER A 99 -13.13 -12.72 28.72
C SER A 99 -11.92 -12.06 29.39
N ALA A 100 -11.02 -12.85 29.98
CA ALA A 100 -9.74 -12.37 30.50
C ALA A 100 -8.90 -11.77 29.39
N LEU A 101 -8.76 -12.47 28.25
CA LEU A 101 -8.06 -11.97 27.07
C LEU A 101 -8.63 -10.64 26.57
N HIS A 102 -9.96 -10.52 26.51
CA HIS A 102 -10.62 -9.26 26.12
C HIS A 102 -10.23 -8.12 27.06
N LEU A 103 -10.38 -8.32 28.38
CA LEU A 103 -10.11 -7.27 29.37
C LEU A 103 -8.62 -6.90 29.42
N VAL A 104 -7.73 -7.88 29.29
CA VAL A 104 -6.28 -7.65 29.19
C VAL A 104 -5.95 -6.82 27.96
N TRP A 105 -6.50 -7.17 26.79
CA TRP A 105 -6.33 -6.40 25.55
C TRP A 105 -6.82 -4.96 25.70
N ALA A 106 -8.04 -4.79 26.21
CA ALA A 106 -8.65 -3.47 26.41
C ALA A 106 -7.88 -2.61 27.41
N ALA A 107 -7.35 -3.20 28.49
CA ALA A 107 -6.55 -2.48 29.48
C ALA A 107 -5.21 -2.02 28.89
N LEU A 108 -4.58 -2.82 28.03
CA LEU A 108 -3.37 -2.43 27.30
C LEU A 108 -3.66 -1.30 26.30
N GLU A 109 -4.75 -1.37 25.55
CA GLU A 109 -5.15 -0.29 24.63
C GLU A 109 -5.52 1.01 25.36
N ASP A 110 -6.11 0.95 26.56
CA ASP A 110 -6.34 2.12 27.42
C ASP A 110 -5.03 2.69 28.01
N ALA A 111 -4.05 1.83 28.31
CA ALA A 111 -2.68 2.26 28.65
C ALA A 111 -1.94 2.88 27.45
N GLY A 112 -2.45 2.67 26.24
CA GLY A 112 -1.81 3.02 25.00
C GLY A 112 -0.59 2.14 24.65
N ILE A 113 -0.59 0.90 25.13
CA ILE A 113 0.46 -0.10 24.88
C ILE A 113 -0.04 -1.08 23.82
N VAL A 114 0.68 -1.18 22.70
CA VAL A 114 0.41 -2.16 21.66
C VAL A 114 0.79 -3.56 22.17
N PRO A 115 -0.14 -4.53 22.29
CA PRO A 115 0.15 -5.82 22.91
C PRO A 115 1.35 -6.58 22.30
N GLY A 116 1.51 -6.52 20.97
CA GLY A 116 2.63 -7.16 20.26
C GLY A 116 4.01 -6.56 20.56
N SER A 117 4.07 -5.33 21.09
CA SER A 117 5.34 -4.71 21.52
C SER A 117 5.93 -5.36 22.79
N LEU A 118 5.12 -6.14 23.52
CA LEU A 118 5.51 -6.79 24.77
C LEU A 118 6.01 -8.24 24.60
N CYS A 119 6.05 -8.80 23.38
CA CYS A 119 6.44 -10.20 23.15
C CYS A 119 7.83 -10.56 23.70
N ASP A 120 8.79 -9.62 23.64
CA ASP A 120 10.15 -9.81 24.13
C ASP A 120 10.39 -9.25 25.55
N ALA A 121 9.36 -8.66 26.17
CA ALA A 121 9.45 -8.01 27.48
C ALA A 121 9.18 -8.99 28.64
N ASP A 122 9.69 -8.64 29.83
CA ASP A 122 9.36 -9.35 31.07
C ASP A 122 7.99 -8.86 31.59
N VAL A 123 6.92 -9.51 31.12
CA VAL A 123 5.53 -9.17 31.48
C VAL A 123 5.05 -10.07 32.60
N GLY A 124 4.56 -9.51 33.71
CA GLY A 124 3.89 -10.27 34.76
C GLY A 124 2.38 -10.39 34.51
N VAL A 125 1.78 -11.58 34.72
CA VAL A 125 0.33 -11.79 34.59
C VAL A 125 -0.22 -12.35 35.89
N PHE A 126 -1.15 -11.62 36.51
CA PHE A 126 -1.70 -11.91 37.84
C PHE A 126 -3.24 -11.89 37.79
N LEU A 127 -3.90 -13.04 37.71
CA LEU A 127 -5.37 -13.09 37.52
C LEU A 127 -6.05 -13.88 38.64
N ALA A 128 -7.14 -13.33 39.19
CA ALA A 128 -8.02 -14.05 40.11
C ALA A 128 -9.13 -14.78 39.36
N GLN A 129 -9.39 -16.04 39.74
CA GLN A 129 -10.47 -16.86 39.18
C GLN A 129 -11.86 -16.41 39.65
N ALA A 130 -12.89 -16.64 38.84
CA ALA A 130 -14.27 -16.41 39.25
C ALA A 130 -14.84 -17.57 40.08
N GLU A 131 -15.58 -17.26 41.16
CA GLU A 131 -16.23 -18.25 42.06
C GLU A 131 -17.09 -19.28 41.31
N ALA A 132 -17.82 -18.87 40.26
CA ALA A 132 -18.71 -19.74 39.49
C ALA A 132 -17.99 -20.86 38.69
N VAL A 133 -16.68 -20.75 38.45
CA VAL A 133 -15.90 -21.76 37.71
C VAL A 133 -15.27 -22.78 38.66
N ALA A 134 -14.99 -22.39 39.91
CA ALA A 134 -14.47 -23.29 40.94
C ALA A 134 -15.47 -24.41 41.31
N GLU A 135 -16.78 -24.14 41.19
CA GLU A 135 -17.84 -25.12 41.50
C GLU A 135 -18.14 -26.12 40.37
N ALA A 136 -17.75 -25.85 39.12
CA ALA A 136 -18.08 -26.67 37.94
C ALA A 136 -17.11 -27.85 37.69
N GLY A 137 -16.30 -28.22 38.68
CA GLY A 137 -15.23 -29.21 38.54
C GLY A 137 -15.71 -30.62 38.20
N ASN A 138 -15.58 -31.02 36.93
CA ASN A 138 -15.19 -32.38 36.55
C ASN A 138 -14.58 -32.41 35.13
N GLY A 139 -13.26 -32.23 35.04
CA GLY A 139 -12.52 -32.34 33.79
C GLY A 139 -11.10 -31.78 33.93
N ASP A 140 -10.16 -32.68 34.25
CA ASP A 140 -8.70 -32.51 34.35
C ASP A 140 -8.13 -31.64 35.47
N ALA A 141 -7.64 -32.32 36.50
CA ALA A 141 -6.80 -31.78 37.57
C ALA A 141 -5.40 -31.49 37.03
N GLY A 142 -5.22 -30.31 36.43
CA GLY A 142 -3.92 -29.75 36.04
C GLY A 142 -3.77 -28.31 36.52
N GLY A 143 -3.29 -28.12 37.76
CA GLY A 143 -2.61 -26.91 38.25
C GLY A 143 -3.43 -25.62 38.43
N SER A 144 -3.42 -25.09 39.66
CA SER A 144 -3.88 -23.75 40.05
C SER A 144 -3.19 -22.57 39.33
N ASP A 145 -2.27 -22.82 38.39
CA ASP A 145 -1.46 -21.82 37.67
C ASP A 145 -1.91 -21.56 36.21
N THR A 146 -3.07 -22.09 35.79
CA THR A 146 -3.40 -22.17 34.36
C THR A 146 -3.88 -20.86 33.73
N LEU A 147 -4.76 -20.07 34.35
CA LEU A 147 -5.39 -18.94 33.66
C LEU A 147 -4.36 -17.87 33.23
N ALA A 148 -3.51 -17.41 34.15
CA ALA A 148 -2.47 -16.43 33.85
C ALA A 148 -1.43 -16.96 32.85
N ALA A 149 -1.04 -18.23 32.96
CA ALA A 149 -0.09 -18.86 32.04
C ALA A 149 -0.68 -18.98 30.62
N LEU A 150 -1.94 -19.38 30.50
CA LEU A 150 -2.64 -19.50 29.22
C LEU A 150 -2.81 -18.14 28.54
N VAL A 151 -3.27 -17.12 29.28
CA VAL A 151 -3.39 -15.74 28.75
C VAL A 151 -2.05 -15.19 28.28
N GLY A 152 -0.99 -15.37 29.07
CA GLY A 152 0.35 -14.94 28.67
C GLY A 152 0.87 -15.70 27.44
N GLY A 153 0.57 -17.00 27.33
CA GLY A 153 0.92 -17.82 26.18
C GLY A 153 0.19 -17.39 24.90
N ASP A 154 -1.11 -17.09 25.00
CA ASP A 154 -1.94 -16.63 23.87
C ASP A 154 -1.46 -15.29 23.28
N LEU A 155 -0.92 -14.42 24.14
CA LEU A 155 -0.33 -13.14 23.75
C LEU A 155 1.16 -13.22 23.44
N CYS A 156 1.72 -14.44 23.38
CA CYS A 156 3.12 -14.70 23.06
C CYS A 156 4.14 -14.06 24.04
N TRP A 157 3.74 -13.83 25.30
CA TRP A 157 4.63 -13.34 26.34
C TRP A 157 5.39 -14.50 26.97
N GLY A 158 6.65 -14.67 26.56
CA GLY A 158 7.48 -15.80 26.96
C GLY A 158 8.17 -15.65 28.34
N ARG A 159 8.13 -14.46 28.96
CA ARG A 159 8.87 -14.15 30.19
C ARG A 159 8.02 -13.46 31.25
N GLY A 160 8.54 -13.38 32.47
CA GLY A 160 7.92 -12.77 33.64
C GLY A 160 7.02 -13.71 34.48
N PRO A 161 6.55 -13.27 35.66
CA PRO A 161 5.74 -14.09 36.56
C PRO A 161 4.36 -14.44 35.98
N ARG A 162 3.83 -15.63 36.31
CA ARG A 162 2.47 -16.07 35.97
C ARG A 162 1.82 -16.56 37.26
N VAL A 163 0.81 -15.84 37.74
CA VAL A 163 0.17 -16.14 39.02
C VAL A 163 -1.34 -16.14 38.84
N THR A 164 -1.97 -17.26 39.14
CA THR A 164 -3.44 -17.35 39.19
C THR A 164 -3.87 -17.48 40.65
N LEU A 165 -4.68 -16.52 41.12
CA LEU A 165 -5.21 -16.51 42.49
C LEU A 165 -6.54 -17.27 42.55
N GLY A 166 -6.76 -18.00 43.65
CA GLY A 166 -8.01 -18.72 43.87
C GLY A 166 -9.21 -17.80 44.02
N ALA A 167 -10.42 -18.34 43.78
CA ALA A 167 -11.66 -17.57 43.72
C ALA A 167 -12.02 -16.80 45.01
N GLU A 168 -11.50 -17.24 46.16
CA GLU A 168 -11.66 -16.59 47.46
C GLU A 168 -10.95 -15.21 47.54
N LEU A 169 -10.02 -14.94 46.62
CA LEU A 169 -9.16 -13.76 46.62
C LEU A 169 -9.67 -12.71 45.63
N SER A 170 -9.67 -11.44 46.07
CA SER A 170 -10.20 -10.32 45.27
C SER A 170 -9.25 -9.89 44.14
N ALA A 171 -9.79 -9.19 43.13
CA ALA A 171 -8.99 -8.53 42.09
C ALA A 171 -7.90 -7.60 42.67
N ARG A 172 -8.14 -7.02 43.84
CA ARG A 172 -7.16 -6.20 44.57
C ARG A 172 -5.93 -7.01 45.01
N ALA A 173 -6.12 -8.25 45.46
CA ALA A 173 -4.99 -9.12 45.85
C ALA A 173 -4.08 -9.43 44.65
N ALA A 174 -4.64 -9.56 43.44
CA ALA A 174 -3.86 -9.71 42.21
C ALA A 174 -3.00 -8.48 41.92
N VAL A 175 -3.59 -7.28 42.05
CA VAL A 175 -2.88 -6.00 41.85
C VAL A 175 -1.77 -5.80 42.89
N GLU A 176 -2.02 -6.13 44.16
CA GLU A 176 -1.00 -6.04 45.22
C GLU A 176 0.18 -6.99 44.96
N SER A 177 -0.10 -8.22 44.54
CA SER A 177 0.94 -9.19 44.16
C SER A 177 1.77 -8.69 42.97
N ALA A 178 1.11 -8.19 41.93
CA ALA A 178 1.77 -7.64 40.75
C ALA A 178 2.67 -6.44 41.08
N ALA A 179 2.20 -5.52 41.92
CA ALA A 179 2.98 -4.38 42.37
C ALA A 179 4.25 -4.80 43.14
N GLU A 180 4.17 -5.87 43.93
CA GLU A 180 5.33 -6.39 44.65
C GLU A 180 6.41 -6.95 43.71
N HIS A 181 6.01 -7.68 42.66
CA HIS A 181 6.95 -8.23 41.66
C HIS A 181 7.58 -7.13 40.79
N LEU A 182 6.80 -6.10 40.44
CA LEU A 182 7.31 -4.89 39.80
C LEU A 182 8.35 -4.18 40.68
N ARG A 183 8.12 -4.05 41.99
CA ARG A 183 9.12 -3.46 42.93
C ARG A 183 10.40 -4.30 43.01
N ARG A 184 10.30 -5.63 42.95
CA ARG A 184 11.46 -6.54 42.93
C ARG A 184 12.22 -6.57 41.60
N GLY A 185 11.63 -6.05 40.53
CA GLY A 185 12.24 -6.09 39.19
C GLY A 185 12.17 -7.46 38.54
N GLU A 186 11.16 -8.26 38.90
CA GLU A 186 10.89 -9.55 38.27
C GLU A 186 10.10 -9.40 36.96
N CYS A 187 9.50 -8.23 36.75
CA CYS A 187 8.88 -7.79 35.51
C CYS A 187 8.98 -6.27 35.38
N ASP A 188 8.81 -5.76 34.15
CA ASP A 188 8.81 -4.32 33.84
C ASP A 188 7.39 -3.77 33.63
N VAL A 189 6.46 -4.66 33.28
CA VAL A 189 5.04 -4.39 33.09
C VAL A 189 4.27 -5.53 33.75
N ALA A 190 3.17 -5.24 34.44
CA ALA A 190 2.31 -6.28 34.98
C ALA A 190 0.84 -6.02 34.62
N VAL A 191 0.13 -7.09 34.27
CA VAL A 191 -1.32 -7.07 34.09
C VAL A 191 -1.96 -7.84 35.24
N ALA A 192 -2.88 -7.19 35.95
CA ALA A 192 -3.44 -7.76 37.17
C ALA A 192 -4.93 -7.46 37.38
N GLY A 193 -5.69 -8.43 37.88
CA GLY A 193 -7.09 -8.22 38.24
C GLY A 193 -7.97 -9.47 38.16
N SER A 194 -9.24 -9.30 37.80
CA SER A 194 -10.19 -10.40 37.60
C SER A 194 -11.17 -10.12 36.46
N VAL A 195 -11.78 -11.19 35.93
CA VAL A 195 -12.76 -11.08 34.84
C VAL A 195 -14.12 -10.52 35.27
N THR A 196 -14.43 -10.56 36.56
CA THR A 196 -15.70 -10.07 37.14
C THR A 196 -15.58 -8.64 37.70
N GLY A 197 -14.37 -8.19 38.01
CA GLY A 197 -14.10 -6.88 38.58
C GLY A 197 -13.52 -5.91 37.56
N ALA A 198 -12.19 -5.94 37.42
CA ALA A 198 -11.44 -5.16 36.45
C ALA A 198 -10.05 -5.76 36.27
N VAL A 199 -9.41 -5.45 35.15
CA VAL A 199 -8.00 -5.74 34.86
C VAL A 199 -7.25 -4.42 34.70
N ALA A 200 -6.15 -4.27 35.43
CA ALA A 200 -5.27 -3.11 35.42
C ALA A 200 -3.92 -3.44 34.78
N VAL A 201 -3.33 -2.47 34.09
CA VAL A 201 -1.94 -2.49 33.64
C VAL A 201 -1.12 -1.62 34.58
N LEU A 202 -0.05 -2.19 35.11
CA LEU A 202 0.79 -1.60 36.14
C LEU A 202 2.21 -1.39 35.63
N ARG A 203 2.77 -0.24 35.98
CA ARG A 203 4.18 0.11 35.71
C ARG A 203 4.77 0.86 36.89
N ARG A 204 6.10 0.95 36.91
CA ARG A 204 6.80 1.91 37.76
C ARG A 204 6.60 3.31 37.18
N GLU A 205 6.30 4.30 38.02
CA GLU A 205 6.11 5.69 37.57
C GLU A 205 7.34 6.22 36.81
N SER A 206 8.55 5.85 37.27
CA SER A 206 9.82 6.23 36.64
C SER A 206 10.00 5.72 35.20
N THR A 207 9.27 4.68 34.79
CA THR A 207 9.30 4.17 33.41
C THR A 207 8.07 4.56 32.61
N ALA A 208 6.89 4.64 33.26
CA ALA A 208 5.63 5.02 32.62
C ALA A 208 5.65 6.47 32.11
N VAL A 209 6.08 7.43 32.95
CA VAL A 209 6.05 8.86 32.59
C VAL A 209 7.01 9.18 31.43
N PRO A 210 8.27 8.71 31.43
CA PRO A 210 9.14 8.89 30.26
C PRO A 210 8.65 8.17 28.99
N ALA A 211 7.90 7.07 29.13
CA ALA A 211 7.25 6.38 28.00
C ALA A 211 6.02 7.14 27.46
N GLY A 212 5.64 8.27 28.06
CA GLY A 212 4.48 9.07 27.68
C GLY A 212 3.14 8.40 28.03
N GLU A 213 3.13 7.50 29.01
CA GLU A 213 1.93 6.83 29.48
C GLU A 213 1.15 7.71 30.45
N ARG A 214 -0.17 7.57 30.44
CA ARG A 214 -1.04 8.31 31.35
C ARG A 214 -1.08 7.59 32.69
N VAL A 215 -0.72 8.28 33.76
CA VAL A 215 -0.93 7.78 35.13
C VAL A 215 -2.41 7.94 35.50
N LEU A 216 -3.10 6.81 35.67
CA LEU A 216 -4.50 6.77 36.08
C LEU A 216 -4.65 6.88 37.59
N ALA A 217 -3.84 6.14 38.34
CA ALA A 217 -3.88 6.12 39.80
C ALA A 217 -2.68 5.35 40.39
N PRO A 218 -2.34 5.53 41.67
CA PRO A 218 -1.44 4.61 42.39
C PRO A 218 -2.07 3.21 42.52
N ALA A 219 -1.26 2.15 42.48
CA ALA A 219 -1.74 0.77 42.59
C ALA A 219 -2.54 0.50 43.88
N GLU A 220 -2.18 1.16 44.98
CA GLU A 220 -2.78 0.99 46.31
C GLU A 220 -4.23 1.49 46.38
N SER A 221 -4.64 2.31 45.41
CA SER A 221 -6.00 2.85 45.31
C SER A 221 -6.99 1.91 44.62
N PHE A 222 -6.52 0.79 44.06
CA PHE A 222 -7.37 -0.16 43.36
C PHE A 222 -8.40 -0.80 44.31
N GLY A 223 -9.68 -0.67 43.97
CA GLY A 223 -10.80 -1.11 44.81
C GLY A 223 -11.00 -0.29 46.08
N SER A 224 -10.40 0.91 46.18
CA SER A 224 -10.68 1.86 47.26
C SER A 224 -11.92 2.72 46.95
N ASP A 225 -12.62 3.16 48.00
CA ASP A 225 -13.78 4.06 47.86
C ASP A 225 -13.40 5.55 47.77
N ASP A 226 -12.12 5.89 47.95
CA ASP A 226 -11.65 7.27 48.00
C ASP A 226 -11.42 7.85 46.58
N PRO A 227 -12.03 8.99 46.24
CA PRO A 227 -11.84 9.61 44.93
C PRO A 227 -10.47 10.28 44.83
N LEU A 228 -9.78 10.08 43.71
CA LEU A 228 -8.47 10.68 43.45
C LEU A 228 -8.58 11.97 42.60
N ALA A 229 -7.66 12.90 42.84
CA ALA A 229 -7.41 14.05 41.99
C ALA A 229 -6.23 13.75 41.06
N LEU A 230 -6.41 13.95 39.75
CA LEU A 230 -5.34 13.86 38.77
C LEU A 230 -5.18 15.21 38.09
N ASP A 231 -3.94 15.68 37.97
CA ASP A 231 -3.61 16.90 37.24
C ASP A 231 -3.51 16.62 35.74
N GLY A 232 -4.24 17.42 34.96
CA GLY A 232 -4.19 17.38 33.50
C GLY A 232 -3.04 18.23 32.97
N VAL A 233 -2.23 17.67 32.08
CA VAL A 233 -1.20 18.40 31.33
C VAL A 233 -1.81 18.96 30.02
N PRO A 234 -1.58 20.23 29.64
CA PRO A 234 -2.19 20.85 28.46
C PRO A 234 -1.39 20.74 27.15
N ALA A 235 -2.06 20.93 26.00
CA ALA A 235 -1.53 20.75 24.64
C ALA A 235 -0.66 21.90 24.11
N GLN A 236 0.33 21.59 23.26
CA GLN A 236 0.52 22.26 21.95
C GLN A 236 1.48 21.50 21.01
N SER A 237 0.99 21.09 19.82
CA SER A 237 1.62 21.28 18.50
C SER A 237 0.74 20.63 17.41
N ALA A 238 0.74 21.17 16.19
CA ALA A 238 -0.04 20.67 15.07
C ALA A 238 0.83 20.49 13.82
N ALA A 239 0.83 19.28 13.26
CA ALA A 239 1.18 19.06 11.87
C ALA A 239 -0.03 19.47 10.98
N PRO A 240 0.20 20.11 9.82
CA PRO A 240 -0.88 20.62 8.96
C PRO A 240 -1.60 19.53 8.15
N LEU A 241 -1.02 18.34 7.98
CA LEU A 241 -1.62 17.17 7.34
C LEU A 241 -1.26 15.94 8.17
N VAL A 242 -2.25 15.13 8.55
CA VAL A 242 -2.07 14.01 9.48
C VAL A 242 -2.68 12.70 8.95
N PRO A 243 -1.97 11.57 9.08
CA PRO A 243 -2.50 10.25 8.71
C PRO A 243 -3.26 9.61 9.88
N LEU A 244 -4.58 9.46 9.75
CA LEU A 244 -5.39 8.65 10.66
C LEU A 244 -5.36 7.21 10.18
N VAL A 245 -4.62 6.36 10.90
CA VAL A 245 -4.38 4.96 10.53
C VAL A 245 -5.28 4.05 11.35
N LEU A 246 -6.08 3.24 10.67
CA LEU A 246 -6.96 2.25 11.29
C LEU A 246 -6.66 0.87 10.71
N SER A 247 -6.83 -0.16 11.53
CA SER A 247 -6.77 -1.55 11.06
C SER A 247 -7.72 -2.44 11.87
N GLY A 248 -8.20 -3.52 11.25
CA GLY A 248 -9.06 -4.53 11.86
C GLY A 248 -8.91 -5.89 11.18
N ARG A 249 -9.46 -6.97 11.76
CA ARG A 249 -9.54 -8.28 11.06
C ARG A 249 -10.72 -8.36 10.08
N SER A 250 -11.65 -7.41 10.12
CA SER A 250 -12.82 -7.34 9.23
C SER A 250 -13.21 -5.90 8.89
N ASP A 251 -13.93 -5.72 7.78
CA ASP A 251 -14.45 -4.41 7.36
C ASP A 251 -15.45 -3.88 8.40
N ALA A 252 -16.23 -4.77 9.03
CA ALA A 252 -17.14 -4.44 10.13
C ALA A 252 -16.40 -3.89 11.36
N ALA A 253 -15.25 -4.47 11.72
CA ALA A 253 -14.42 -3.98 12.81
C ALA A 253 -13.84 -2.58 12.51
N VAL A 254 -13.34 -2.35 11.29
CA VAL A 254 -12.84 -1.02 10.88
C VAL A 254 -13.97 0.02 10.89
N ALA A 255 -15.16 -0.32 10.40
CA ALA A 255 -16.32 0.56 10.41
C ALA A 255 -16.81 0.88 11.83
N ALA A 256 -16.79 -0.10 12.75
CA ALA A 256 -17.11 0.11 14.15
C ALA A 256 -16.10 1.04 14.84
N LEU A 257 -14.79 0.81 14.66
CA LEU A 257 -13.74 1.72 15.13
C LEU A 257 -13.96 3.15 14.62
N ALA A 258 -14.27 3.30 13.34
CA ALA A 258 -14.54 4.61 12.74
C ALA A 258 -15.75 5.31 13.39
N ARG A 259 -16.83 4.58 13.69
CA ARG A 259 -18.00 5.13 14.41
C ARG A 259 -17.64 5.57 15.82
N ASP A 260 -16.90 4.75 16.56
CA ASP A 260 -16.53 5.07 17.94
C ASP A 260 -15.57 6.27 18.00
N LEU A 261 -14.63 6.35 17.05
CA LEU A 261 -13.74 7.49 16.89
C LEU A 261 -14.50 8.75 16.48
N LEU A 262 -15.47 8.65 15.57
CA LEU A 262 -16.32 9.77 15.17
C LEU A 262 -17.09 10.32 16.38
N ALA A 263 -17.74 9.44 17.17
CA ALA A 263 -18.45 9.82 18.38
C ALA A 263 -17.52 10.49 19.42
N ARG A 264 -16.31 9.94 19.63
CA ARG A 264 -15.30 10.52 20.52
C ARG A 264 -14.85 11.90 20.04
N PHE A 265 -14.63 12.06 18.74
CA PHE A 265 -14.18 13.32 18.16
C PHE A 265 -15.29 14.37 18.23
N GLU A 266 -16.55 14.02 17.89
CA GLU A 266 -17.71 14.91 17.97
C GLU A 266 -18.04 15.35 19.40
N ALA A 267 -17.82 14.49 20.40
CA ALA A 267 -18.04 14.80 21.81
C ALA A 267 -17.07 15.84 22.39
N ASP A 268 -15.94 16.10 21.73
CA ASP A 268 -14.87 17.01 22.21
C ASP A 268 -14.38 17.92 21.06
N PRO A 269 -14.98 19.12 20.94
CA PRO A 269 -14.64 20.08 19.90
C PRO A 269 -13.18 20.54 19.91
N GLU A 270 -12.51 20.48 21.06
CA GLU A 270 -11.12 20.94 21.25
C GLU A 270 -10.09 19.87 20.84
N LEU A 271 -10.54 18.66 20.49
CA LEU A 271 -9.64 17.57 20.12
C LEU A 271 -8.99 17.82 18.74
N SER A 272 -7.66 17.86 18.74
CA SER A 272 -6.86 18.10 17.53
C SER A 272 -6.78 16.85 16.63
N PRO A 273 -6.92 17.00 15.29
CA PRO A 273 -6.60 15.93 14.34
C PRO A 273 -5.22 15.31 14.56
N ALA A 274 -4.21 16.12 14.91
CA ALA A 274 -2.85 15.66 15.13
C ALA A 274 -2.71 14.76 16.36
N ASP A 275 -3.38 15.12 17.47
CA ASP A 275 -3.40 14.29 18.68
C ASP A 275 -4.09 12.96 18.44
N LEU A 276 -5.18 12.96 17.66
CA LEU A 276 -5.88 11.75 17.25
C LEU A 276 -4.98 10.86 16.39
N ALA A 277 -4.38 11.40 15.33
CA ALA A 277 -3.52 10.66 14.41
C ALA A 277 -2.28 10.08 15.12
N TRP A 278 -1.60 10.89 15.95
CA TRP A 278 -0.48 10.45 16.77
C TRP A 278 -0.87 9.31 17.72
N SER A 279 -2.02 9.45 18.38
CA SER A 279 -2.51 8.42 19.30
C SER A 279 -2.82 7.13 18.56
N LEU A 280 -3.49 7.18 17.40
CA LEU A 280 -3.79 6.00 16.59
C LEU A 280 -2.51 5.25 16.21
N VAL A 281 -1.51 5.96 15.71
CA VAL A 281 -0.27 5.36 15.21
C VAL A 281 0.61 4.81 16.34
N THR A 282 0.64 5.46 17.51
CA THR A 282 1.57 5.08 18.59
C THR A 282 0.97 4.15 19.63
N THR A 283 -0.36 4.00 19.66
CA THR A 283 -1.06 3.27 20.74
C THR A 283 -1.97 2.14 20.27
N ARG A 284 -2.11 1.93 18.95
CA ARG A 284 -2.95 0.87 18.39
C ARG A 284 -2.14 -0.04 17.48
N THR A 285 -2.58 -1.29 17.39
CA THR A 285 -2.08 -2.23 16.38
C THR A 285 -2.47 -1.71 15.00
N THR A 286 -1.48 -1.40 14.16
CA THR A 286 -1.69 -0.96 12.77
C THR A 286 -1.50 -2.11 11.77
N GLY A 287 -1.03 -3.28 12.20
CA GLY A 287 -0.68 -4.38 11.30
C GLY A 287 -1.84 -5.27 10.81
N LEU A 288 -3.09 -5.06 11.23
CA LEU A 288 -4.19 -6.00 10.97
C LEU A 288 -4.59 -6.02 9.47
N GLY A 289 -5.27 -7.10 9.06
CA GLY A 289 -5.43 -7.43 7.64
C GLY A 289 -6.42 -6.58 6.83
N ARG A 290 -7.39 -5.94 7.48
CA ARG A 290 -8.17 -4.83 6.89
C ARG A 290 -7.57 -3.53 7.35
N ARG A 291 -7.30 -2.62 6.42
CA ARG A 291 -6.55 -1.39 6.68
C ARG A 291 -7.25 -0.20 6.06
N ALA A 292 -7.22 0.91 6.76
CA ALA A 292 -7.71 2.19 6.26
C ALA A 292 -6.76 3.32 6.69
N VAL A 293 -6.59 4.31 5.82
CA VAL A 293 -5.84 5.53 6.09
C VAL A 293 -6.65 6.70 5.58
N LEU A 294 -6.91 7.67 6.45
CA LEU A 294 -7.46 8.97 6.07
C LEU A 294 -6.38 10.02 6.24
N LEU A 295 -6.05 10.75 5.18
CA LEU A 295 -5.21 11.94 5.29
C LEU A 295 -6.12 13.16 5.46
N ALA A 296 -5.93 13.90 6.55
CA ALA A 296 -6.75 15.06 6.87
C ALA A 296 -5.89 16.24 7.31
N THR A 297 -6.27 17.43 6.86
CA THR A 297 -5.68 18.71 7.27
C THR A 297 -6.46 19.39 8.37
N ASP A 298 -7.76 19.10 8.45
CA ASP A 298 -8.65 19.74 9.41
C ASP A 298 -9.70 18.78 10.02
N ARG A 299 -10.41 19.32 11.00
CA ARG A 299 -11.47 18.62 11.73
C ARG A 299 -12.66 18.23 10.85
N GLN A 300 -13.02 19.03 9.84
CA GLN A 300 -14.14 18.71 8.96
C GLN A 300 -13.80 17.52 8.06
N GLU A 301 -12.57 17.44 7.58
CA GLU A 301 -12.03 16.29 6.84
C GLU A 301 -11.98 15.03 7.71
N VAL A 302 -11.55 15.13 8.97
CA VAL A 302 -11.62 14.00 9.92
C VAL A 302 -13.05 13.50 10.08
N VAL A 303 -14.01 14.39 10.36
CA VAL A 303 -15.42 14.02 10.55
C VAL A 303 -16.00 13.38 9.29
N ARG A 304 -15.77 13.98 8.12
CA ARG A 304 -16.25 13.44 6.84
C ARG A 304 -15.63 12.08 6.54
N GLY A 305 -14.32 11.93 6.72
CA GLY A 305 -13.61 10.70 6.42
C GLY A 305 -13.92 9.56 7.40
N LEU A 306 -14.06 9.84 8.70
CA LEU A 306 -14.49 8.83 9.67
C LEU A 306 -15.95 8.40 9.43
N ARG A 307 -16.84 9.33 9.08
CA ARG A 307 -18.22 9.00 8.69
C ARG A 307 -18.25 8.13 7.43
N ALA A 308 -17.50 8.51 6.40
CA ALA A 308 -17.34 7.71 5.20
C ALA A 308 -16.77 6.31 5.52
N LEU A 309 -15.78 6.20 6.41
CA LEU A 309 -15.26 4.89 6.80
C LEU A 309 -16.30 4.05 7.58
N ALA A 310 -17.12 4.70 8.39
CA ALA A 310 -18.16 4.09 9.24
C ALA A 310 -19.41 3.59 8.47
N GLU A 311 -19.92 4.39 7.55
CA GLU A 311 -21.03 4.02 6.65
C GLU A 311 -20.52 3.20 5.44
N GLY A 312 -19.20 3.13 5.26
CA GLY A 312 -18.49 2.42 4.18
C GLY A 312 -18.18 3.28 2.96
N GLY A 313 -18.74 4.48 2.89
CA GLY A 313 -18.62 5.49 1.84
C GLY A 313 -17.24 5.96 1.44
N PHE A 314 -17.24 6.97 0.60
CA PHE A 314 -16.06 7.59 0.05
C PHE A 314 -15.76 8.93 0.75
N ALA A 315 -14.48 9.25 0.89
CA ALA A 315 -14.03 10.60 1.20
C ALA A 315 -12.72 10.89 0.45
N PRO A 316 -12.44 12.16 0.11
CA PRO A 316 -11.13 12.54 -0.42
C PRO A 316 -9.99 12.06 0.49
N LEU A 317 -8.94 11.49 -0.11
CA LEU A 317 -7.75 10.95 0.58
C LEU A 317 -8.06 9.89 1.65
N LEU A 318 -9.18 9.16 1.49
CA LEU A 318 -9.46 7.93 2.22
C LEU A 318 -9.02 6.73 1.38
N PHE A 319 -8.05 5.98 1.90
CA PHE A 319 -7.50 4.76 1.29
C PHE A 319 -7.90 3.56 2.13
N ARG A 320 -8.26 2.44 1.48
CA ARG A 320 -8.68 1.21 2.16
C ARG A 320 -8.21 -0.01 1.40
N THR A 321 -8.09 -1.12 2.12
CA THR A 321 -7.96 -2.46 1.50
C THR A 321 -9.13 -2.69 0.56
N ALA A 322 -8.86 -3.30 -0.60
CA ALA A 322 -9.89 -3.64 -1.57
C ALA A 322 -11.00 -4.48 -0.90
N PRO A 323 -12.28 -4.29 -1.28
CA PRO A 323 -13.39 -5.00 -0.66
C PRO A 323 -13.20 -6.52 -0.70
N GLY A 324 -13.45 -7.18 0.43
CA GLY A 324 -13.31 -8.64 0.54
C GLY A 324 -11.87 -9.15 0.58
N ALA A 325 -10.87 -8.38 0.16
CA ALA A 325 -9.46 -8.71 0.30
C ALA A 325 -8.96 -8.46 1.73
N SER A 326 -8.16 -9.36 2.25
CA SER A 326 -7.37 -9.17 3.47
C SER A 326 -5.90 -9.17 3.08
N VAL A 327 -5.12 -8.24 3.61
CA VAL A 327 -3.68 -8.18 3.35
C VAL A 327 -2.91 -8.80 4.50
N GLU A 328 -1.94 -9.65 4.18
CA GLU A 328 -1.02 -10.21 5.18
C GLU A 328 0.26 -9.38 5.30
N GLY A 329 1.00 -9.55 6.40
CA GLY A 329 2.24 -8.83 6.68
C GLY A 329 3.44 -9.42 5.94
N GLY A 330 4.28 -8.54 5.38
CA GLY A 330 5.49 -8.95 4.64
C GLY A 330 5.44 -8.69 3.13
N GLY A 331 4.46 -7.92 2.63
CA GLY A 331 4.49 -7.43 1.25
C GLY A 331 5.78 -6.66 0.94
N SER A 332 6.27 -6.76 -0.29
CA SER A 332 7.56 -6.22 -0.72
C SER A 332 7.40 -5.31 -1.93
N VAL A 333 8.33 -4.38 -2.13
CA VAL A 333 8.24 -3.38 -3.20
C VAL A 333 9.51 -3.32 -4.05
N VAL A 334 9.35 -3.19 -5.36
CA VAL A 334 10.43 -2.83 -6.27
C VAL A 334 10.53 -1.31 -6.31
N GLN A 335 11.72 -0.76 -6.03
CA GLN A 335 11.97 0.66 -6.30
C GLN A 335 12.40 0.85 -7.76
N VAL A 336 11.64 1.67 -8.48
CA VAL A 336 11.81 1.99 -9.90
C VAL A 336 12.40 3.38 -10.05
N PHE A 337 13.53 3.49 -10.75
CA PHE A 337 14.26 4.74 -10.93
C PHE A 337 14.18 5.19 -12.40
N PRO A 338 13.43 6.26 -12.73
CA PRO A 338 13.38 6.74 -14.09
C PRO A 338 14.66 7.46 -14.50
N GLY A 339 14.83 7.62 -15.82
CA GLY A 339 15.87 8.47 -16.39
C GLY A 339 15.43 9.94 -16.48
N LEU A 340 15.72 10.58 -17.62
CA LEU A 340 15.31 11.96 -17.89
C LEU A 340 13.78 12.08 -18.08
N GLY A 341 13.22 13.21 -17.69
CA GLY A 341 11.84 13.61 -18.03
C GLY A 341 10.93 13.80 -16.83
N SER A 342 11.38 13.44 -15.63
CA SER A 342 10.65 13.67 -14.37
C SER A 342 10.92 15.06 -13.77
N GLN A 343 11.96 15.77 -14.23
CA GLN A 343 12.34 17.08 -13.69
C GLN A 343 11.27 18.16 -13.93
N TRP A 344 11.27 19.16 -13.06
CA TRP A 344 10.54 20.42 -13.21
C TRP A 344 11.08 21.48 -12.23
N PRO A 345 10.97 22.79 -12.54
CA PRO A 345 11.39 23.85 -11.63
C PRO A 345 10.59 23.84 -10.32
N GLY A 346 11.28 23.85 -9.17
CA GLY A 346 10.66 23.80 -7.85
C GLY A 346 10.41 22.39 -7.29
N MET A 347 10.82 21.34 -8.01
CA MET A 347 10.67 19.96 -7.53
C MET A 347 11.37 19.72 -6.18
N ALA A 348 10.69 18.98 -5.30
CA ALA A 348 11.19 18.51 -4.00
C ALA A 348 11.69 19.60 -3.02
N LEU A 349 11.41 20.88 -3.28
CA LEU A 349 11.79 21.98 -2.38
C LEU A 349 11.00 21.95 -1.07
N ASP A 350 9.73 21.59 -1.14
CA ASP A 350 8.87 21.37 0.03
C ASP A 350 9.40 20.27 0.95
N LEU A 351 9.86 19.15 0.40
CA LEU A 351 10.50 18.08 1.17
C LEU A 351 11.83 18.53 1.76
N LEU A 352 12.61 19.35 1.03
CA LEU A 352 13.83 19.95 1.55
C LEU A 352 13.55 20.80 2.79
N ASP A 353 12.43 21.52 2.80
CA ASP A 353 12.02 22.38 3.91
C ASP A 353 11.34 21.60 5.06
N ALA A 354 10.57 20.54 4.75
CA ALA A 354 9.73 19.84 5.71
C ALA A 354 10.31 18.53 6.28
N SER A 355 11.28 17.90 5.64
CA SER A 355 11.82 16.58 6.02
C SER A 355 13.32 16.60 6.28
N ASP A 356 13.72 16.37 7.54
CA ASP A 356 15.12 16.31 7.95
C ASP A 356 15.87 15.14 7.29
N VAL A 357 15.20 13.99 7.08
CA VAL A 357 15.80 12.83 6.39
C VAL A 357 16.13 13.18 4.94
N PHE A 358 15.16 13.77 4.23
CA PHE A 358 15.34 14.15 2.84
C PHE A 358 16.43 15.22 2.71
N ARG A 359 16.40 16.24 3.58
CA ARG A 359 17.41 17.30 3.62
C ARG A 359 18.81 16.78 3.88
N SER A 360 18.97 15.96 4.92
CA SER A 360 20.26 15.36 5.26
C SER A 360 20.82 14.56 4.08
N ARG A 361 19.97 13.79 3.39
CA ARG A 361 20.41 13.03 2.23
C ARG A 361 20.76 13.90 1.02
N MET A 362 20.02 14.98 0.79
CA MET A 362 20.36 15.98 -0.23
C MET A 362 21.70 16.67 0.06
N GLU A 363 22.03 16.93 1.33
CA GLU A 363 23.32 17.47 1.76
C GLU A 363 24.47 16.47 1.54
N ASP A 364 24.25 15.18 1.81
CA ASP A 364 25.22 14.13 1.46
C ASP A 364 25.52 14.14 -0.05
N CYS A 365 24.47 14.17 -0.88
CA CYS A 365 24.60 14.25 -2.33
C CYS A 365 25.31 15.53 -2.78
N ALA A 366 25.01 16.68 -2.15
CA ALA A 366 25.69 17.94 -2.44
C ALA A 366 27.20 17.83 -2.19
N ARG A 367 27.62 17.22 -1.06
CA ARG A 367 29.05 17.01 -0.74
C ARG A 367 29.73 16.05 -1.72
N ALA A 368 29.03 14.99 -2.15
CA ALA A 368 29.57 14.06 -3.15
C ALA A 368 29.73 14.70 -4.54
N LEU A 369 28.83 15.63 -4.91
CA LEU A 369 28.85 16.33 -6.19
C LEU A 369 29.82 17.53 -6.21
N GLU A 370 29.98 18.24 -5.10
CA GLU A 370 30.81 19.46 -4.97
C GLU A 370 32.20 19.37 -5.65
N PRO A 371 33.01 18.30 -5.45
CA PRO A 371 34.32 18.23 -6.10
C PRO A 371 34.25 17.94 -7.61
N LEU A 372 33.08 17.59 -8.13
CA LEU A 372 32.87 17.13 -9.49
C LEU A 372 32.22 18.18 -10.38
N VAL A 373 31.45 19.14 -9.84
CA VAL A 373 30.67 20.12 -10.62
C VAL A 373 31.02 21.57 -10.26
N PRO A 374 30.85 22.54 -11.19
CA PRO A 374 31.15 23.95 -10.93
C PRO A 374 29.98 24.72 -10.29
N TRP A 375 28.89 24.05 -9.93
CA TRP A 375 27.64 24.65 -9.46
C TRP A 375 27.18 24.04 -8.13
N SER A 376 26.31 24.74 -7.42
CA SER A 376 25.72 24.26 -6.16
C SER A 376 24.39 23.55 -6.42
N LEU A 377 24.25 22.32 -5.93
CA LEU A 377 23.01 21.52 -6.05
C LEU A 377 21.79 22.29 -5.51
N HIS A 378 21.98 22.94 -4.37
CA HIS A 378 20.93 23.72 -3.70
C HIS A 378 20.53 24.97 -4.48
N ASP A 379 21.49 25.62 -5.14
CA ASP A 379 21.22 26.82 -5.93
C ASP A 379 20.49 26.47 -7.23
N VAL A 380 20.86 25.36 -7.88
CA VAL A 380 20.17 24.84 -9.06
C VAL A 380 18.72 24.47 -8.73
N LEU A 381 18.48 23.72 -7.65
CA LEU A 381 17.13 23.34 -7.25
C LEU A 381 16.23 24.54 -6.93
N ARG A 382 16.79 25.58 -6.29
CA ARG A 382 16.05 26.82 -5.97
C ARG A 382 15.94 27.79 -7.15
N GLY A 383 16.59 27.51 -8.28
CA GLY A 383 16.67 28.44 -9.40
C GLY A 383 17.33 29.78 -9.02
N ALA A 384 18.37 29.73 -8.20
CA ALA A 384 19.05 30.93 -7.71
C ALA A 384 19.68 31.73 -8.87
N PRO A 385 19.73 33.08 -8.78
CA PRO A 385 20.35 33.89 -9.81
C PRO A 385 21.79 33.48 -10.11
N GLY A 386 22.09 33.16 -11.38
CA GLY A 386 23.42 32.73 -11.83
C GLY A 386 23.68 31.22 -11.72
N ALA A 387 22.77 30.44 -11.13
CA ALA A 387 22.81 28.98 -11.22
C ALA A 387 22.45 28.51 -12.64
N PRO A 388 23.05 27.40 -13.12
CA PRO A 388 22.63 26.81 -14.39
C PRO A 388 21.22 26.21 -14.28
N THR A 389 20.62 25.90 -15.42
CA THR A 389 19.20 25.53 -15.50
C THR A 389 19.01 24.02 -15.49
N LEU A 390 17.78 23.57 -15.17
CA LEU A 390 17.38 22.17 -15.33
C LEU A 390 17.16 21.75 -16.80
N GLU A 391 17.43 22.64 -17.76
CA GLU A 391 17.44 22.31 -19.20
C GLU A 391 18.81 21.76 -19.63
N ASP A 392 19.88 22.10 -18.91
CA ASP A 392 21.23 21.66 -19.20
C ASP A 392 21.42 20.19 -18.78
N VAL A 393 21.77 19.33 -19.73
CA VAL A 393 21.83 17.86 -19.53
C VAL A 393 22.87 17.47 -18.48
N ASP A 394 24.03 18.13 -18.47
CA ASP A 394 25.10 17.89 -17.50
C ASP A 394 24.74 18.36 -16.07
N VAL A 395 23.66 19.14 -15.93
CA VAL A 395 23.14 19.66 -14.66
C VAL A 395 21.94 18.83 -14.18
N VAL A 396 20.93 18.65 -15.04
CA VAL A 396 19.68 17.99 -14.66
C VAL A 396 19.88 16.52 -14.26
N LEU A 397 20.78 15.79 -14.92
CA LEU A 397 20.98 14.37 -14.65
C LEU A 397 21.60 14.13 -13.25
N PRO A 398 22.69 14.81 -12.83
CA PRO A 398 23.17 14.71 -11.44
C PRO A 398 22.15 15.21 -10.39
N VAL A 399 21.36 16.23 -10.71
CA VAL A 399 20.29 16.72 -9.81
C VAL A 399 19.20 15.66 -9.62
N LEU A 400 18.75 15.02 -10.70
CA LEU A 400 17.77 13.93 -10.64
C LEU A 400 18.30 12.73 -9.85
N PHE A 401 19.58 12.36 -10.04
CA PHE A 401 20.24 11.36 -9.22
C PHE A 401 20.16 11.70 -7.72
N ALA A 402 20.51 12.93 -7.34
CA ALA A 402 20.48 13.37 -5.95
C ALA A 402 19.06 13.33 -5.36
N VAL A 403 18.05 13.80 -6.12
CA VAL A 403 16.65 13.74 -5.69
C VAL A 403 16.18 12.30 -5.52
N SER A 404 16.42 11.42 -6.49
CA SER A 404 15.99 10.02 -6.42
C SER A 404 16.63 9.26 -5.26
N VAL A 405 17.93 9.42 -5.01
CA VAL A 405 18.60 8.82 -3.85
C VAL A 405 18.04 9.36 -2.53
N SER A 406 17.68 10.64 -2.48
CA SER A 406 17.10 11.26 -1.28
C SER A 406 15.65 10.84 -1.03
N LEU A 407 14.86 10.65 -2.09
CA LEU A 407 13.51 10.08 -2.00
C LEU A 407 13.56 8.62 -1.55
N SER A 408 14.51 7.82 -2.04
CA SER A 408 14.71 6.44 -1.58
C SER A 408 15.01 6.40 -0.07
N ALA A 409 15.92 7.26 0.42
CA ALA A 409 16.21 7.38 1.85
C ALA A 409 15.00 7.82 2.69
N LEU A 410 14.15 8.71 2.15
CA LEU A 410 12.91 9.11 2.80
C LEU A 410 11.95 7.91 2.97
N TRP A 411 11.81 7.06 1.94
CA TRP A 411 11.01 5.83 2.00
C TRP A 411 11.55 4.82 3.02
N SER A 412 12.86 4.54 2.99
CA SER A 412 13.51 3.67 3.97
C SER A 412 13.33 4.16 5.41
N SER A 413 13.26 5.48 5.64
CA SER A 413 13.04 6.03 6.99
C SER A 413 11.70 5.65 7.62
N CYS A 414 10.71 5.30 6.79
CA CYS A 414 9.41 4.78 7.20
C CYS A 414 9.28 3.26 7.01
N GLY A 415 10.42 2.54 6.91
CA GLY A 415 10.48 1.08 6.82
C GLY A 415 10.12 0.49 5.45
N VAL A 416 9.96 1.33 4.41
CA VAL A 416 9.70 0.87 3.04
C VAL A 416 11.03 0.60 2.34
N GLU A 417 11.57 -0.59 2.58
CA GLU A 417 12.82 -1.04 1.97
C GLU A 417 12.59 -1.71 0.61
N PRO A 418 13.50 -1.53 -0.37
CA PRO A 418 13.40 -2.18 -1.67
C PRO A 418 13.67 -3.68 -1.56
N ALA A 419 12.76 -4.49 -2.10
CA ALA A 419 12.96 -5.92 -2.32
C ALA A 419 13.84 -6.19 -3.55
N ALA A 420 13.77 -5.28 -4.52
CA ALA A 420 14.62 -5.22 -5.69
C ALA A 420 14.67 -3.76 -6.18
N THR A 421 15.67 -3.45 -7.00
CA THR A 421 15.80 -2.15 -7.67
C THR A 421 15.86 -2.33 -9.18
N VAL A 422 15.29 -1.38 -9.91
CA VAL A 422 15.40 -1.31 -11.37
C VAL A 422 15.46 0.14 -11.80
N GLY A 423 16.29 0.45 -12.78
CA GLY A 423 16.38 1.79 -13.34
C GLY A 423 16.28 1.78 -14.86
N ALA A 424 15.83 2.88 -15.45
CA ALA A 424 15.92 3.11 -16.88
C ALA A 424 17.02 4.13 -17.18
N SER A 425 18.02 3.75 -17.99
CA SER A 425 19.12 4.65 -18.40
C SER A 425 19.83 5.27 -17.17
N LEU A 426 19.87 6.60 -17.02
CA LEU A 426 20.39 7.31 -15.83
C LEU A 426 19.92 6.69 -14.51
N GLY A 427 18.64 6.30 -14.44
CA GLY A 427 18.03 5.80 -13.21
C GLY A 427 18.74 4.56 -12.65
N GLU A 428 19.44 3.79 -13.49
CA GLU A 428 20.26 2.66 -13.04
C GLU A 428 21.39 3.08 -12.11
N ILE A 429 21.92 4.30 -12.21
CA ILE A 429 22.99 4.79 -11.34
C ILE A 429 22.45 4.99 -9.91
N ALA A 430 21.24 5.55 -9.77
CA ALA A 430 20.56 5.66 -8.49
C ALA A 430 20.17 4.28 -7.94
N ALA A 431 19.64 3.39 -8.79
CA ALA A 431 19.30 2.02 -8.43
C ALA A 431 20.52 1.23 -7.93
N ALA A 432 21.67 1.33 -8.62
CA ALA A 432 22.92 0.66 -8.22
C ALA A 432 23.43 1.15 -6.85
N HIS A 433 23.30 2.46 -6.59
CA HIS A 433 23.64 3.02 -5.29
C HIS A 433 22.71 2.50 -4.18
N VAL A 434 21.40 2.55 -4.40
CA VAL A 434 20.39 2.07 -3.44
C VAL A 434 20.52 0.56 -3.21
N ALA A 435 20.92 -0.20 -4.23
CA ALA A 435 21.20 -1.62 -4.11
C ALA A 435 22.46 -1.93 -3.26
N GLY A 436 23.28 -0.93 -2.95
CA GLY A 436 24.54 -1.07 -2.23
C GLY A 436 25.73 -1.44 -3.11
N ALA A 437 25.57 -1.44 -4.44
CA ALA A 437 26.64 -1.80 -5.37
C ALA A 437 27.69 -0.69 -5.55
N LEU A 438 27.29 0.57 -5.38
CA LEU A 438 28.16 1.74 -5.48
C LEU A 438 28.03 2.61 -4.22
N THR A 439 29.15 3.12 -3.73
CA THR A 439 29.12 4.18 -2.72
C THR A 439 28.50 5.46 -3.31
N LEU A 440 28.08 6.38 -2.44
CA LEU A 440 27.49 7.64 -2.90
C LEU A 440 28.46 8.46 -3.77
N ASP A 441 29.73 8.51 -3.39
CA ASP A 441 30.78 9.24 -4.13
C ASP A 441 31.05 8.62 -5.50
N GLU A 442 31.04 7.28 -5.60
CA GLU A 442 31.21 6.57 -6.87
C GLU A 442 30.00 6.78 -7.79
N ALA A 443 28.78 6.64 -7.26
CA ALA A 443 27.57 6.86 -8.03
C ALA A 443 27.44 8.32 -8.50
N ALA A 444 27.77 9.30 -7.65
CA ALA A 444 27.83 10.71 -8.02
C ALA A 444 28.88 10.97 -9.12
N ARG A 445 30.06 10.33 -9.04
CA ARG A 445 31.09 10.38 -10.08
C ARG A 445 30.59 9.83 -11.41
N VAL A 446 29.94 8.66 -11.40
CA VAL A 446 29.34 8.09 -12.61
C VAL A 446 28.28 9.03 -13.16
N ALA A 447 27.34 9.52 -12.34
CA ALA A 447 26.29 10.44 -12.77
C ALA A 447 26.83 11.71 -13.46
N VAL A 448 27.87 12.34 -12.89
CA VAL A 448 28.48 13.56 -13.46
C VAL A 448 29.27 13.28 -14.73
N LEU A 449 30.07 12.22 -14.77
CA LEU A 449 30.83 11.89 -15.98
C LEU A 449 29.92 11.44 -17.13
N TRP A 450 28.86 10.71 -16.80
CA TRP A 450 27.87 10.17 -17.74
C TRP A 450 26.93 11.27 -18.26
N SER A 451 26.68 12.32 -17.47
CA SER A 451 25.97 13.52 -17.91
C SER A 451 26.83 14.42 -18.80
N ARG A 452 28.09 14.66 -18.44
CA ARG A 452 29.05 15.41 -19.27
C ARG A 452 29.27 14.79 -20.64
N MET A 453 29.47 13.47 -20.67
CA MET A 453 29.62 12.72 -21.92
C MET A 453 28.44 12.94 -22.88
N GLN A 454 27.21 13.05 -22.36
CA GLN A 454 26.03 13.33 -23.17
C GLN A 454 25.90 14.80 -23.58
N ALA A 455 26.25 15.74 -22.69
CA ALA A 455 26.28 17.16 -23.01
C ALA A 455 27.32 17.47 -24.11
N GLU A 456 28.50 16.85 -24.06
CA GLU A 456 29.55 16.99 -25.09
C GLU A 456 29.15 16.35 -26.43
N ALA A 457 28.38 15.27 -26.38
CA ALA A 457 27.86 14.59 -27.58
C ALA A 457 26.59 15.24 -28.15
N ALA A 458 25.94 16.13 -27.39
CA ALA A 458 24.74 16.84 -27.84
C ALA A 458 25.04 17.64 -29.12
N GLY A 459 24.13 17.59 -30.09
CA GLY A 459 24.37 18.13 -31.42
C GLY A 459 23.14 18.05 -32.31
N GLU A 460 23.24 17.34 -33.44
CA GLU A 460 22.11 17.15 -34.38
C GLU A 460 21.23 15.93 -34.06
N GLY A 461 21.47 15.26 -32.94
CA GLY A 461 20.69 14.10 -32.49
C GLY A 461 19.38 14.48 -31.80
N GLU A 462 18.43 13.55 -31.77
CA GLU A 462 17.19 13.68 -30.97
C GLU A 462 16.73 12.29 -30.52
N LEU A 463 16.07 12.26 -29.37
CA LEU A 463 15.39 11.09 -28.82
C LEU A 463 13.89 11.41 -28.67
N ALA A 464 13.04 10.44 -28.97
CA ALA A 464 11.59 10.58 -28.89
C ALA A 464 10.93 9.32 -28.33
N ALA A 465 9.71 9.50 -27.83
CA ALA A 465 8.84 8.42 -27.36
C ALA A 465 7.55 8.38 -28.19
N ALA A 466 6.98 7.19 -28.39
CA ALA A 466 5.70 6.99 -29.08
C ALA A 466 4.84 5.91 -28.42
N ALA A 467 3.53 6.11 -28.48
CA ALA A 467 2.50 5.22 -27.95
C ALA A 467 2.14 4.05 -28.90
N LEU A 468 3.14 3.28 -29.32
CA LEU A 468 3.04 2.18 -30.29
C LEU A 468 3.62 0.88 -29.72
N SER A 469 3.32 -0.25 -30.33
CA SER A 469 4.05 -1.49 -30.09
C SER A 469 5.39 -1.52 -30.85
N ALA A 470 6.29 -2.41 -30.46
CA ALA A 470 7.55 -2.63 -31.18
C ALA A 470 7.30 -3.11 -32.62
N ASP A 471 6.27 -3.94 -32.82
CA ASP A 471 5.87 -4.47 -34.13
C ASP A 471 5.28 -3.42 -35.05
N GLU A 472 4.69 -2.35 -34.51
CA GLU A 472 4.22 -1.20 -35.27
C GLU A 472 5.36 -0.24 -35.61
N LEU A 473 6.27 0.01 -34.66
CA LEU A 473 7.33 1.01 -34.82
C LEU A 473 8.51 0.52 -35.68
N ARG A 474 8.97 -0.73 -35.50
CA ARG A 474 10.16 -1.24 -36.21
C ARG A 474 10.00 -1.18 -37.74
N PRO A 475 8.89 -1.66 -38.35
CA PRO A 475 8.69 -1.57 -39.80
C PRO A 475 8.67 -0.12 -40.32
N LEU A 476 8.17 0.82 -39.52
CA LEU A 476 8.15 2.24 -39.86
C LEU A 476 9.57 2.82 -39.97
N LEU A 477 10.42 2.50 -38.98
CA LEU A 477 11.81 2.95 -38.95
C LEU A 477 12.67 2.29 -40.04
N ASP A 478 12.31 1.09 -40.47
CA ASP A 478 12.99 0.33 -41.52
C ASP A 478 12.68 0.79 -42.94
N THR A 479 11.77 1.76 -43.13
CA THR A 479 11.47 2.36 -44.44
C THR A 479 12.71 3.01 -45.06
N GLU A 480 12.82 2.99 -46.39
CA GLU A 480 14.00 3.51 -47.12
C GLU A 480 14.31 4.99 -46.79
N ARG A 481 13.29 5.81 -46.49
CA ARG A 481 13.42 7.23 -46.09
C ARG A 481 14.08 7.44 -44.72
N LEU A 482 13.93 6.47 -43.81
CA LEU A 482 14.29 6.59 -42.39
C LEU A 482 15.45 5.66 -41.99
N ARG A 483 15.66 4.57 -42.73
CA ARG A 483 16.71 3.58 -42.48
C ARG A 483 18.09 4.25 -42.34
N GLY A 484 18.74 4.04 -41.21
CA GLY A 484 20.06 4.63 -40.89
C GLY A 484 20.03 6.12 -40.51
N ARG A 485 18.85 6.75 -40.45
CA ARG A 485 18.64 8.11 -39.94
C ARG A 485 17.91 8.12 -38.60
N VAL A 486 17.08 7.11 -38.35
CA VAL A 486 16.36 6.88 -37.09
C VAL A 486 16.51 5.40 -36.71
N HIS A 487 16.68 5.15 -35.42
CA HIS A 487 16.91 3.84 -34.83
C HIS A 487 15.96 3.62 -33.67
N PHE A 488 15.61 2.36 -33.46
CA PHE A 488 14.96 1.94 -32.23
C PHE A 488 15.91 2.13 -31.05
N ALA A 489 15.40 2.69 -29.95
CA ALA A 489 16.21 3.05 -28.77
C ALA A 489 15.78 2.29 -27.51
N GLY A 490 14.60 1.65 -27.49
CA GLY A 490 14.21 0.78 -26.38
C GLY A 490 12.71 0.72 -26.09
N THR A 491 12.36 -0.06 -25.07
CA THR A 491 10.99 -0.26 -24.56
C THR A 491 10.88 0.13 -23.08
N ASN A 492 9.90 0.96 -22.76
CA ASN A 492 9.49 1.27 -21.38
C ASN A 492 8.18 0.55 -20.99
N GLY A 493 7.46 -0.02 -21.95
CA GLY A 493 6.23 -0.79 -21.78
C GLY A 493 5.76 -1.33 -23.15
N PRO A 494 4.73 -2.21 -23.20
CA PRO A 494 4.23 -2.81 -24.43
C PRO A 494 3.78 -1.79 -25.48
N ARG A 495 3.28 -0.62 -25.05
CA ARG A 495 2.91 0.48 -25.94
C ARG A 495 3.74 1.74 -25.71
N SER A 496 4.90 1.65 -25.06
CA SER A 496 5.75 2.80 -24.73
C SER A 496 7.15 2.61 -25.30
N MET A 497 7.36 3.09 -26.51
CA MET A 497 8.57 2.85 -27.31
C MET A 497 9.46 4.09 -27.38
N LEU A 498 10.78 3.89 -27.37
CA LEU A 498 11.78 4.93 -27.57
C LEU A 498 12.45 4.75 -28.93
N PHE A 499 12.70 5.85 -29.63
CA PHE A 499 13.46 5.89 -30.88
C PHE A 499 14.27 7.18 -30.98
N GLY A 500 15.44 7.11 -31.62
CA GLY A 500 16.35 8.25 -31.71
C GLY A 500 17.12 8.27 -33.03
N GLY A 501 17.68 9.42 -33.37
CA GLY A 501 18.49 9.58 -34.58
C GLY A 501 18.72 11.03 -34.94
N LYS A 502 18.83 11.33 -36.24
CA LYS A 502 18.95 12.71 -36.73
C LYS A 502 17.69 13.51 -36.36
N ARG A 503 17.84 14.69 -35.78
CA ARG A 503 16.72 15.55 -35.29
C ARG A 503 15.64 15.78 -36.33
N ALA A 504 16.04 16.12 -37.55
CA ALA A 504 15.09 16.32 -38.65
C ALA A 504 14.30 15.04 -38.94
N ALA A 505 14.96 13.88 -38.93
CA ALA A 505 14.34 12.57 -39.20
C ALA A 505 13.40 12.12 -38.07
N VAL A 506 13.77 12.37 -36.81
CA VAL A 506 12.92 12.09 -35.65
C VAL A 506 11.68 13.00 -35.66
N THR A 507 11.83 14.27 -36.02
CA THR A 507 10.69 15.21 -36.18
C THR A 507 9.78 14.74 -37.34
N GLU A 508 10.39 14.31 -38.45
CA GLU A 508 9.84 13.67 -39.66
C GLU A 508 9.16 12.29 -39.40
N VAL A 509 9.19 11.79 -38.15
CA VAL A 509 8.43 10.64 -37.62
C VAL A 509 7.38 11.09 -36.60
N VAL A 510 7.73 11.94 -35.63
CA VAL A 510 6.79 12.45 -34.60
C VAL A 510 5.58 13.12 -35.25
N GLU A 511 5.79 14.05 -36.18
CA GLU A 511 4.70 14.76 -36.86
C GLU A 511 3.80 13.81 -37.66
N MET A 512 4.38 12.75 -38.21
CA MET A 512 3.64 11.73 -38.96
C MET A 512 2.76 10.87 -38.03
N LEU A 513 3.28 10.49 -36.86
CA LEU A 513 2.50 9.78 -35.84
C LEU A 513 1.38 10.66 -35.29
N GLU A 514 1.66 11.91 -34.97
CA GLU A 514 0.67 12.89 -34.52
C GLU A 514 -0.44 13.08 -35.57
N SER A 515 -0.09 13.14 -36.87
CA SER A 515 -1.08 13.25 -37.95
C SER A 515 -2.03 12.05 -38.06
N LYS A 516 -1.61 10.89 -37.51
CA LYS A 516 -2.40 9.65 -37.43
C LYS A 516 -3.13 9.50 -36.09
N GLY A 517 -3.07 10.50 -35.22
CA GLY A 517 -3.65 10.44 -33.88
C GLY A 517 -2.87 9.57 -32.89
N VAL A 518 -1.63 9.18 -33.21
CA VAL A 518 -0.77 8.40 -32.31
C VAL A 518 0.06 9.35 -31.46
N PRO A 519 -0.07 9.33 -30.12
CA PRO A 519 0.75 10.16 -29.24
C PRO A 519 2.26 9.89 -29.43
N ALA A 520 3.01 10.93 -29.76
CA ALA A 520 4.46 10.89 -29.86
C ALA A 520 5.05 12.22 -29.37
N LYS A 521 6.24 12.20 -28.78
CA LYS A 521 6.91 13.42 -28.31
C LYS A 521 8.42 13.30 -28.36
N ARG A 522 9.10 14.40 -28.68
CA ARG A 522 10.55 14.54 -28.51
C ARG A 522 10.88 14.75 -27.03
N LEU A 523 12.04 14.24 -26.61
CA LEU A 523 12.55 14.38 -25.25
C LEU A 523 13.52 15.56 -25.11
N ASN A 524 13.86 16.23 -26.22
CA ASN A 524 14.67 17.45 -26.27
C ASN A 524 16.05 17.32 -25.60
N LEU A 525 16.64 16.12 -25.66
CA LEU A 525 17.98 15.85 -25.10
C LEU A 525 19.08 16.47 -25.97
N GLY A 526 18.77 16.79 -27.23
CA GLY A 526 19.77 17.22 -28.20
C GLY A 526 20.68 16.09 -28.69
N LEU A 527 20.38 14.84 -28.30
CA LEU A 527 21.19 13.64 -28.52
C LEU A 527 20.30 12.45 -28.83
N ALA A 528 20.78 11.55 -29.70
CA ALA A 528 20.17 10.25 -29.96
C ALA A 528 20.74 9.17 -29.02
N ALA A 529 20.50 9.30 -27.71
CA ALA A 529 20.93 8.31 -26.73
C ALA A 529 20.34 6.92 -27.02
N HIS A 530 21.00 5.85 -26.60
CA HIS A 530 20.55 4.46 -26.75
C HIS A 530 20.42 3.98 -28.20
N THR A 531 21.07 4.67 -29.15
CA THR A 531 21.04 4.29 -30.57
C THR A 531 22.43 3.94 -31.10
N PRO A 532 22.50 3.06 -32.12
CA PRO A 532 23.74 2.82 -32.85
C PRO A 532 24.28 4.11 -33.46
N GLY A 533 25.59 4.32 -33.38
CA GLY A 533 26.26 5.47 -34.00
C GLY A 533 26.32 6.74 -33.14
N LEU A 534 25.90 6.68 -31.87
CA LEU A 534 26.23 7.68 -30.88
C LEU A 534 27.76 7.81 -30.74
N ILE A 535 28.29 8.99 -31.02
CA ILE A 535 29.72 9.30 -30.89
C ILE A 535 29.93 10.01 -29.55
N VAL A 536 30.75 9.40 -28.69
CA VAL A 536 31.11 9.92 -27.36
C VAL A 536 32.61 9.78 -27.13
N ASP A 537 33.19 10.61 -26.26
CA ASP A 537 34.56 10.41 -25.78
C ASP A 537 34.62 9.27 -24.75
N ALA A 538 34.62 8.04 -25.26
CA ALA A 538 34.74 6.85 -24.44
C ALA A 538 36.05 6.82 -23.62
N THR A 539 37.13 7.43 -24.10
CA THR A 539 38.43 7.38 -23.41
C THR A 539 38.42 8.23 -22.15
N ALA A 540 37.90 9.46 -22.25
CA ALA A 540 37.75 10.35 -21.10
C ALA A 540 36.81 9.74 -20.05
N PHE A 541 35.67 9.20 -20.48
CA PHE A 541 34.71 8.56 -19.58
C PHE A 541 35.32 7.35 -18.84
N LEU A 542 35.89 6.39 -19.57
CA LEU A 542 36.50 5.19 -18.98
C LEU A 542 37.62 5.55 -18.00
N THR A 543 38.47 6.52 -18.34
CA THR A 543 39.55 7.00 -17.46
C THR A 543 38.97 7.64 -16.19
N GLY A 544 37.95 8.48 -16.33
CA GLY A 544 37.31 9.15 -15.18
C GLY A 544 36.59 8.18 -14.25
N THR A 545 36.08 7.06 -14.78
CA THR A 545 35.41 6.00 -14.01
C THR A 545 36.35 4.90 -13.50
N ALA A 546 37.65 4.91 -13.84
CA ALA A 546 38.56 3.81 -13.49
C ALA A 546 38.75 3.60 -11.97
N ALA A 547 38.41 4.60 -11.15
CA ALA A 547 38.53 4.54 -9.69
C ALA A 547 37.29 3.94 -8.99
N ILE A 548 36.19 3.70 -9.70
CA ILE A 548 35.00 3.07 -9.08
C ILE A 548 35.26 1.59 -8.84
N THR A 549 34.78 1.07 -7.71
CA THR A 549 34.95 -0.32 -7.29
C THR A 549 33.58 -0.93 -6.96
N PRO A 550 32.80 -1.34 -7.98
CA PRO A 550 31.48 -1.93 -7.74
C PRO A 550 31.60 -3.21 -6.91
N VAL A 551 30.68 -3.38 -5.95
CA VAL A 551 30.63 -4.53 -5.04
C VAL A 551 29.33 -5.33 -5.23
N PRO A 552 29.26 -6.58 -4.75
CA PRO A 552 27.99 -7.31 -4.72
C PRO A 552 26.92 -6.54 -3.92
N ALA A 553 25.78 -6.30 -4.56
CA ALA A 553 24.64 -5.61 -3.97
C ALA A 553 24.01 -6.43 -2.83
N THR A 554 23.45 -5.72 -1.85
CA THR A 554 22.65 -6.31 -0.77
C THR A 554 21.17 -6.44 -1.14
N VAL A 555 20.74 -5.71 -2.17
CA VAL A 555 19.39 -5.76 -2.75
C VAL A 555 19.52 -6.18 -4.22
N PRO A 556 18.71 -7.13 -4.72
CA PRO A 556 18.70 -7.51 -6.12
C PRO A 556 18.60 -6.31 -7.07
N PHE A 557 19.44 -6.29 -8.10
CA PHE A 557 19.52 -5.21 -9.09
C PHE A 557 19.14 -5.74 -10.47
N TYR A 558 18.12 -5.14 -11.07
CA TYR A 558 17.64 -5.47 -12.40
C TYR A 558 18.06 -4.37 -13.38
N SER A 559 18.71 -4.79 -14.46
CA SER A 559 19.28 -3.90 -15.47
C SER A 559 18.32 -3.75 -16.65
N SER A 560 18.05 -2.50 -17.03
CA SER A 560 17.39 -2.18 -18.30
C SER A 560 18.34 -2.35 -19.50
N LEU A 561 19.65 -2.49 -19.31
CA LEU A 561 20.56 -2.85 -20.40
C LEU A 561 20.41 -4.33 -20.80
N THR A 562 20.29 -5.24 -19.82
CA THR A 562 20.19 -6.69 -20.09
C THR A 562 18.75 -7.20 -20.10
N GLY A 563 17.83 -6.51 -19.43
CA GLY A 563 16.42 -6.90 -19.30
C GLY A 563 16.16 -7.89 -18.16
N GLY A 564 17.06 -8.02 -17.18
CA GLY A 564 16.93 -8.97 -16.07
C GLY A 564 17.89 -8.66 -14.92
N GLU A 565 17.93 -9.55 -13.92
CA GLU A 565 18.88 -9.45 -12.80
C GLU A 565 20.33 -9.42 -13.28
N PHE A 566 21.16 -8.58 -12.67
CA PHE A 566 22.53 -8.34 -13.11
C PHE A 566 23.53 -8.38 -11.96
N GLU A 567 24.65 -9.08 -12.16
CA GLU A 567 25.74 -9.19 -11.19
C GLU A 567 26.50 -7.87 -11.05
N THR A 568 26.28 -7.21 -9.91
CA THR A 568 26.65 -5.81 -9.69
C THR A 568 28.15 -5.50 -9.63
N THR A 569 29.01 -6.52 -9.43
CA THR A 569 30.47 -6.35 -9.59
C THR A 569 30.88 -5.96 -11.01
N GLY A 570 30.00 -6.18 -12.00
CA GLY A 570 30.19 -5.78 -13.38
C GLY A 570 29.78 -4.34 -13.73
N LEU A 571 29.34 -3.52 -12.78
CA LEU A 571 28.90 -2.12 -13.00
C LEU A 571 30.08 -1.13 -13.15
N ASP A 572 31.06 -1.51 -13.97
CA ASP A 572 32.26 -0.73 -14.26
C ASP A 572 32.01 0.37 -15.32
N GLY A 573 33.04 1.17 -15.63
CA GLY A 573 32.94 2.20 -16.66
C GLY A 573 32.52 1.66 -18.04
N ALA A 574 32.87 0.42 -18.38
CA ALA A 574 32.47 -0.18 -19.64
C ALA A 574 30.99 -0.54 -19.65
N TYR A 575 30.43 -0.95 -18.51
CA TYR A 575 28.98 -1.12 -18.34
C TYR A 575 28.24 0.20 -18.57
N TRP A 576 28.64 1.27 -17.89
CA TRP A 576 27.94 2.57 -18.00
C TRP A 576 28.02 3.18 -19.41
N LEU A 577 29.12 2.95 -20.12
CA LEU A 577 29.24 3.31 -21.53
C LEU A 577 28.24 2.51 -22.39
N ARG A 578 28.16 1.18 -22.19
CA ARG A 578 27.19 0.34 -22.90
C ARG A 578 25.75 0.71 -22.57
N ASN A 579 25.45 1.04 -21.32
CA ASN A 579 24.13 1.50 -20.88
C ASN A 579 23.66 2.70 -21.73
N LEU A 580 24.54 3.68 -22.00
CA LEU A 580 24.20 4.83 -22.82
C LEU A 580 24.07 4.51 -24.33
N THR A 581 24.90 3.61 -24.84
CA THR A 581 25.00 3.36 -26.31
C THR A 581 24.12 2.21 -26.80
N SER A 582 23.39 1.54 -25.92
CA SER A 582 22.58 0.36 -26.25
C SER A 582 21.10 0.62 -25.97
N GLU A 583 20.25 -0.19 -26.61
CA GLU A 583 18.80 -0.15 -26.43
C GLU A 583 18.40 -0.36 -24.96
N VAL A 584 17.39 0.39 -24.50
CA VAL A 584 16.76 0.23 -23.18
C VAL A 584 15.74 -0.91 -23.23
N ARG A 585 15.84 -1.89 -22.33
CA ARG A 585 14.99 -3.08 -22.21
C ARG A 585 14.23 -3.09 -20.87
N PHE A 586 13.64 -1.95 -20.52
CA PHE A 586 13.02 -1.75 -19.21
C PHE A 586 11.76 -2.61 -19.04
N GLU A 587 10.91 -2.71 -20.07
CA GLU A 587 9.75 -3.62 -20.06
C GLU A 587 10.14 -5.08 -19.78
N THR A 588 11.22 -5.56 -20.41
CA THR A 588 11.74 -6.92 -20.19
C THR A 588 12.17 -7.11 -18.73
N ALA A 589 12.83 -6.11 -18.14
CA ALA A 589 13.21 -6.16 -16.71
C ALA A 589 11.98 -6.19 -15.79
N VAL A 590 10.91 -5.45 -16.11
CA VAL A 590 9.64 -5.49 -15.36
C VAL A 590 8.99 -6.87 -15.43
N ARG A 591 8.98 -7.50 -16.62
CA ARG A 591 8.49 -8.90 -16.76
C ARG A 591 9.32 -9.88 -15.94
N ALA A 592 10.64 -9.72 -15.91
CA ALA A 592 11.53 -10.55 -15.11
C ALA A 592 11.26 -10.39 -13.60
N LEU A 593 11.05 -9.16 -13.13
CA LEU A 593 10.68 -8.86 -11.74
C LEU A 593 9.34 -9.51 -11.36
N TRP A 594 8.34 -9.42 -12.24
CA TRP A 594 7.06 -10.09 -12.03
C TRP A 594 7.24 -11.61 -11.92
N ALA A 595 7.99 -12.22 -12.85
CA ALA A 595 8.29 -13.65 -12.83
C ALA A 595 9.06 -14.09 -11.57
N ALA A 596 9.86 -13.18 -10.98
CA ALA A 596 10.55 -13.39 -9.71
C ALA A 596 9.65 -13.20 -8.46
N GLY A 597 8.35 -12.91 -8.66
CA GLY A 597 7.38 -12.79 -7.56
C GLY A 597 7.29 -11.39 -6.96
N HIS A 598 7.64 -10.34 -7.70
CA HIS A 598 7.49 -8.95 -7.27
C HIS A 598 6.27 -8.27 -7.92
N PRO A 599 5.14 -8.09 -7.19
CA PRO A 599 3.91 -7.56 -7.77
C PRO A 599 3.71 -6.04 -7.62
N THR A 600 4.51 -5.38 -6.77
CA THR A 600 4.33 -3.97 -6.39
C THR A 600 5.54 -3.14 -6.77
N PHE A 601 5.30 -2.04 -7.48
CA PHE A 601 6.33 -1.15 -8.03
C PHE A 601 6.13 0.28 -7.52
N LEU A 602 7.20 0.86 -6.97
CA LEU A 602 7.23 2.22 -6.44
C LEU A 602 8.24 3.05 -7.25
N GLU A 603 7.78 4.06 -7.98
CA GLU A 603 8.68 4.97 -8.72
C GLU A 603 9.22 6.08 -7.82
N ILE A 604 10.55 6.14 -7.76
CA ILE A 604 11.34 7.06 -6.94
C ILE A 604 11.74 8.27 -7.79
N SER A 605 10.81 9.23 -7.93
CA SER A 605 10.99 10.36 -8.83
C SER A 605 10.24 11.63 -8.41
N PRO A 606 10.69 12.82 -8.86
CA PRO A 606 9.98 14.08 -8.68
C PRO A 606 8.68 14.18 -9.51
N HIS A 607 8.47 13.26 -10.45
CA HIS A 607 7.24 13.09 -11.20
C HIS A 607 7.22 11.73 -11.90
N PRO A 608 6.12 10.96 -11.81
CA PRO A 608 5.97 9.66 -12.47
C PRO A 608 6.10 9.76 -14.00
N VAL A 609 7.01 8.98 -14.57
CA VAL A 609 7.21 8.88 -16.02
C VAL A 609 7.29 7.45 -16.54
N LEU A 610 7.54 6.45 -15.68
CA LEU A 610 7.59 5.04 -16.04
C LEU A 610 6.35 4.27 -15.59
N LEU A 611 5.59 4.78 -14.60
CA LEU A 611 4.40 4.10 -14.07
C LEU A 611 3.43 3.59 -15.15
N GLY A 612 3.17 4.39 -16.19
CA GLY A 612 2.28 3.98 -17.29
C GLY A 612 2.79 2.74 -18.02
N GLY A 613 4.09 2.70 -18.34
CA GLY A 613 4.70 1.54 -19.01
C GLY A 613 4.77 0.30 -18.12
N VAL A 614 5.02 0.48 -16.82
CA VAL A 614 4.95 -0.62 -15.83
C VAL A 614 3.52 -1.16 -15.77
N GLN A 615 2.52 -0.29 -15.64
CA GLN A 615 1.11 -0.66 -15.56
C GLN A 615 0.65 -1.44 -16.81
N GLU A 616 0.97 -0.94 -18.01
CA GLU A 616 0.70 -1.64 -19.28
C GLU A 616 1.35 -3.03 -19.31
N THR A 617 2.59 -3.14 -18.81
CA THR A 617 3.31 -4.43 -18.73
C THR A 617 2.58 -5.41 -17.81
N LEU A 618 2.11 -4.96 -16.64
CA LEU A 618 1.39 -5.80 -15.69
C LEU A 618 0.05 -6.28 -16.26
N GLU A 619 -0.67 -5.39 -16.95
CA GLU A 619 -1.93 -5.74 -17.63
C GLU A 619 -1.72 -6.80 -18.71
N ASP A 620 -0.68 -6.64 -19.53
CA ASP A 620 -0.34 -7.57 -20.61
C ASP A 620 0.03 -8.97 -20.10
N ILE A 621 0.67 -9.07 -18.93
CA ILE A 621 0.97 -10.37 -18.28
C ILE A 621 -0.29 -11.00 -17.65
N GLY A 622 -1.39 -10.26 -17.55
CA GLY A 622 -2.62 -10.72 -16.90
C GLY A 622 -2.61 -10.58 -15.38
N ALA A 623 -1.80 -9.67 -14.82
CA ALA A 623 -1.74 -9.38 -13.37
C ALA A 623 -3.09 -8.95 -12.76
N GLY A 624 -4.10 -8.64 -13.59
CA GLY A 624 -5.46 -8.29 -13.17
C GLY A 624 -6.47 -9.45 -13.12
N THR A 625 -6.09 -10.69 -13.47
CA THR A 625 -7.00 -11.85 -13.44
C THR A 625 -6.74 -12.76 -12.22
N GLY A 626 -7.81 -13.15 -11.52
CA GLY A 626 -7.73 -14.02 -10.34
C GLY A 626 -7.20 -13.33 -9.08
N ALA A 627 -6.15 -13.89 -8.47
CA ALA A 627 -5.73 -13.57 -7.10
C ALA A 627 -4.79 -12.35 -6.96
N ALA A 628 -4.23 -11.84 -8.06
CA ALA A 628 -3.22 -10.78 -8.09
C ALA A 628 -3.76 -9.35 -7.84
N VAL A 629 -4.84 -9.24 -7.04
CA VAL A 629 -5.48 -7.98 -6.60
C VAL A 629 -4.53 -7.10 -5.78
N SER A 630 -3.42 -7.64 -5.30
CA SER A 630 -2.37 -6.93 -4.55
C SER A 630 -1.25 -6.32 -5.41
N SER A 631 -1.27 -6.51 -6.75
CA SER A 631 -0.33 -5.82 -7.63
C SER A 631 -0.64 -4.33 -7.73
N GLY A 632 0.40 -3.50 -7.84
CA GLY A 632 0.20 -2.06 -7.74
C GLY A 632 1.39 -1.24 -8.20
N VAL A 633 1.08 -0.06 -8.71
CA VAL A 633 2.03 0.91 -9.24
C VAL A 633 1.83 2.21 -8.48
N VAL A 634 2.85 2.68 -7.77
CA VAL A 634 2.79 3.85 -6.88
C VAL A 634 3.88 4.85 -7.26
N GLY A 635 3.56 6.14 -7.28
CA GLY A 635 4.53 7.22 -7.49
C GLY A 635 4.94 7.90 -6.18
N THR A 636 6.09 8.59 -6.19
CA THR A 636 6.54 9.35 -5.01
C THR A 636 6.07 10.80 -5.01
N LEU A 637 6.38 11.59 -6.04
CA LEU A 637 5.98 13.00 -6.14
C LEU A 637 5.29 13.30 -7.48
N ARG A 638 4.65 14.46 -7.58
CA ARG A 638 3.98 14.91 -8.79
C ARG A 638 4.23 16.40 -9.05
N ARG A 639 4.33 16.78 -10.33
CA ARG A 639 4.49 18.17 -10.75
C ARG A 639 3.41 19.07 -10.15
N ALA A 640 3.86 20.19 -9.58
CA ALA A 640 2.99 21.22 -9.02
C ALA A 640 1.99 20.70 -7.96
N GLN A 641 2.33 19.62 -7.26
CA GLN A 641 1.60 19.13 -6.10
C GLN A 641 2.49 19.22 -4.86
N ASP A 642 1.86 19.30 -3.69
CA ASP A 642 2.57 19.26 -2.41
C ASP A 642 3.21 17.88 -2.18
N GLY A 643 4.53 17.87 -2.01
CA GLY A 643 5.36 16.68 -1.92
C GLY A 643 5.15 15.88 -0.66
N ILE A 644 4.81 16.52 0.48
CA ILE A 644 4.45 15.79 1.72
C ILE A 644 3.13 15.06 1.51
N THR A 645 2.15 15.71 0.87
CA THR A 645 0.85 15.13 0.56
C THR A 645 0.96 13.95 -0.42
N GLU A 646 1.74 14.09 -1.49
CA GLU A 646 1.96 12.99 -2.45
C GLU A 646 2.73 11.83 -1.82
N TRP A 647 3.74 12.11 -1.00
CA TRP A 647 4.46 11.07 -0.28
C TRP A 647 3.57 10.31 0.71
N LEU A 648 2.79 11.00 1.53
CA LEU A 648 1.81 10.39 2.44
C LEU A 648 0.73 9.60 1.69
N THR A 649 0.33 10.09 0.51
CA THR A 649 -0.61 9.37 -0.38
C THR A 649 0.01 8.05 -0.84
N GLY A 650 1.27 8.06 -1.28
CA GLY A 650 1.99 6.84 -1.63
C GLY A 650 2.09 5.87 -0.43
N MET A 651 2.40 6.39 0.77
CA MET A 651 2.48 5.57 1.98
C MET A 651 1.14 4.89 2.28
N ALA A 652 0.04 5.64 2.18
CA ALA A 652 -1.30 5.11 2.37
C ALA A 652 -1.63 4.02 1.33
N GLN A 653 -1.32 4.26 0.06
CA GLN A 653 -1.53 3.30 -1.04
C GLN A 653 -0.75 1.98 -0.86
N LEU A 654 0.50 2.06 -0.40
CA LEU A 654 1.33 0.88 -0.12
C LEU A 654 0.81 0.13 1.12
N TYR A 655 0.47 0.85 2.19
CA TYR A 655 0.01 0.26 3.44
C TYR A 655 -1.28 -0.54 3.28
N VAL A 656 -2.26 -0.02 2.53
CA VAL A 656 -3.53 -0.72 2.25
C VAL A 656 -3.37 -1.89 1.27
N ARG A 657 -2.22 -1.99 0.58
CA ARG A 657 -1.82 -3.15 -0.24
C ARG A 657 -1.03 -4.20 0.53
N GLY A 658 -0.84 -4.02 1.83
CA GLY A 658 -0.12 -4.98 2.69
C GLY A 658 1.35 -4.66 2.93
N ILE A 659 1.91 -3.65 2.26
CA ILE A 659 3.30 -3.24 2.47
C ILE A 659 3.44 -2.65 3.88
N PRO A 660 4.39 -3.12 4.71
CA PRO A 660 4.64 -2.54 6.03
C PRO A 660 5.07 -1.08 5.92
N VAL A 661 4.49 -0.23 6.76
CA VAL A 661 4.84 1.20 6.86
C VAL A 661 4.98 1.56 8.35
N ASP A 662 6.12 2.14 8.73
CA ASP A 662 6.33 2.71 10.06
C ASP A 662 5.74 4.13 10.10
N TRP A 663 4.44 4.21 10.39
CA TRP A 663 3.74 5.49 10.53
C TRP A 663 4.29 6.35 11.68
N ALA A 664 4.92 5.75 12.71
CA ALA A 664 5.48 6.52 13.81
C ALA A 664 6.71 7.33 13.36
N ALA A 665 7.42 6.87 12.32
CA ALA A 665 8.52 7.62 11.71
C ALA A 665 8.09 8.99 11.19
N PHE A 666 6.89 9.11 10.64
CA PHE A 666 6.33 10.39 10.17
C PHE A 666 6.23 11.43 11.29
N PHE A 667 5.97 10.99 12.52
CA PHE A 667 5.76 11.89 13.65
C PHE A 667 7.03 12.15 14.48
N ARG A 668 8.19 11.61 14.09
CA ARG A 668 9.47 11.92 14.76
C ARG A 668 9.75 13.43 14.64
N GLY A 669 9.85 14.12 15.77
CA GLY A 669 9.97 15.60 15.81
C GLY A 669 8.66 16.37 15.54
N ARG A 670 7.52 15.68 15.39
CA ARG A 670 6.17 16.26 15.17
C ARG A 670 5.18 15.72 16.21
N GLU A 671 5.59 15.73 17.48
CA GLU A 671 4.86 15.08 18.58
C GLU A 671 3.45 15.64 18.79
N GLY A 672 2.49 14.73 18.99
CA GLY A 672 1.13 15.04 19.42
C GLY A 672 0.89 14.59 20.86
N ARG A 673 -0.19 15.05 21.46
CA ARG A 673 -0.63 14.56 22.77
C ARG A 673 -1.31 13.20 22.60
N ARG A 674 -0.90 12.22 23.40
CA ARG A 674 -1.66 10.96 23.52
C ARG A 674 -3.03 11.23 24.17
N ILE A 675 -4.08 10.79 23.51
CA ILE A 675 -5.47 10.89 23.97
C ILE A 675 -6.05 9.50 24.21
N ALA A 676 -7.08 9.43 25.04
CA ALA A 676 -7.85 8.20 25.19
C ALA A 676 -8.61 7.89 23.90
N LEU A 677 -8.44 6.67 23.39
CA LEU A 677 -9.10 6.17 22.20
C LEU A 677 -10.00 4.98 22.56
N PRO A 678 -11.06 4.72 21.78
CA PRO A 678 -11.83 3.48 21.87
C PRO A 678 -10.93 2.24 21.76
N THR A 679 -11.37 1.12 22.33
CA THR A 679 -10.71 -0.19 22.23
C THR A 679 -11.19 -0.95 21.01
N TYR A 680 -10.50 -2.04 20.67
CA TYR A 680 -10.87 -2.92 19.57
C TYR A 680 -12.31 -3.48 19.75
N PRO A 681 -13.17 -3.39 18.72
CA PRO A 681 -14.57 -3.76 18.83
C PRO A 681 -14.78 -5.26 18.59
N PHE A 682 -14.37 -6.10 19.56
CA PHE A 682 -14.57 -7.55 19.44
C PHE A 682 -16.06 -7.92 19.30
N GLY A 683 -16.36 -8.86 18.41
CA GLY A 683 -17.71 -9.44 18.25
C GLY A 683 -18.65 -8.72 17.28
N VAL A 684 -18.25 -7.57 16.72
CA VAL A 684 -19.06 -6.86 15.70
C VAL A 684 -19.22 -7.63 14.39
N GLU A 685 -18.38 -8.64 14.17
CA GLU A 685 -18.43 -9.55 13.01
C GLU A 685 -19.64 -10.49 13.02
N GLN A 686 -20.25 -10.70 14.18
CA GLN A 686 -21.36 -11.65 14.39
C GLN A 686 -22.73 -10.96 14.48
N ALA A 687 -22.76 -9.63 14.48
CA ALA A 687 -24.00 -8.88 14.47
C ALA A 687 -24.54 -8.82 13.03
N ASP A 688 -25.31 -9.83 12.64
CA ASP A 688 -26.15 -9.74 11.44
C ASP A 688 -27.09 -8.51 11.56
N PRO A 689 -27.39 -7.77 10.47
CA PRO A 689 -28.13 -6.50 10.53
C PRO A 689 -29.63 -6.62 10.82
N ALA A 690 -30.11 -7.80 11.22
CA ALA A 690 -31.54 -8.09 11.28
C ALA A 690 -31.94 -8.53 12.70
N GLU A 691 -31.94 -7.60 13.66
CA GLU A 691 -32.91 -7.63 14.76
C GLU A 691 -32.81 -6.33 15.60
N GLY A 692 -33.81 -5.46 15.44
CA GLY A 692 -33.90 -4.18 16.15
C GLY A 692 -35.22 -3.46 15.91
N THR A 693 -36.31 -4.04 16.41
CA THR A 693 -37.54 -3.40 16.93
C THR A 693 -38.30 -2.34 16.11
N ASP A 694 -39.57 -2.65 15.83
CA ASP A 694 -40.64 -1.74 15.37
C ASP A 694 -40.65 -0.37 16.08
N GLY A 695 -40.70 0.71 15.28
CA GLY A 695 -40.90 2.08 15.77
C GLY A 695 -40.69 3.18 14.73
N THR A 696 -41.65 3.33 13.80
CA THR A 696 -42.00 4.54 13.04
C THR A 696 -41.00 5.72 12.94
N GLY A 697 -40.34 5.83 11.78
CA GLY A 697 -40.26 7.07 10.98
C GLY A 697 -39.32 8.20 11.41
N VAL A 698 -38.07 8.16 10.94
CA VAL A 698 -37.40 9.24 10.18
C VAL A 698 -36.43 8.57 9.20
N VAL A 699 -36.65 8.73 7.89
CA VAL A 699 -35.68 8.32 6.86
C VAL A 699 -34.57 9.37 6.84
N THR A 700 -33.46 9.08 7.51
CA THR A 700 -32.24 9.89 7.39
C THR A 700 -31.45 9.39 6.18
N ARG A 701 -31.22 10.27 5.21
CA ARG A 701 -30.36 10.05 4.03
C ARG A 701 -28.94 9.72 4.47
N GLY A 702 -28.56 8.44 4.42
CA GLY A 702 -27.17 8.00 4.49
C GLY A 702 -26.52 8.17 3.12
N THR A 703 -25.45 8.96 3.09
CA THR A 703 -24.62 9.21 1.89
C THR A 703 -23.40 8.32 1.97
N GLY A 704 -23.22 7.49 0.95
CA GLY A 704 -22.00 6.71 0.73
C GLY A 704 -21.88 5.51 1.66
N THR A 705 -22.25 4.34 1.14
CA THR A 705 -21.51 3.11 1.43
C THR A 705 -20.43 2.96 0.33
N GLY A 706 -19.47 2.04 0.35
CA GLY A 706 -19.39 0.77 1.07
C GLY A 706 -19.91 -0.29 0.12
N GLU A 707 -19.11 -0.60 -0.92
CA GLU A 707 -19.59 -0.89 -2.26
C GLU A 707 -20.32 0.33 -2.86
N LEU A 708 -20.47 0.42 -4.17
CA LEU A 708 -21.64 1.14 -4.66
C LEU A 708 -22.86 0.28 -4.29
N SER A 709 -23.34 0.37 -3.05
CA SER A 709 -24.40 -0.51 -2.58
C SER A 709 -25.73 -0.02 -3.13
N LEU A 710 -26.22 -0.72 -4.15
CA LEU A 710 -27.48 -0.43 -4.84
C LEU A 710 -28.67 -1.21 -4.27
N ALA A 711 -28.50 -1.83 -3.10
CA ALA A 711 -29.56 -2.53 -2.39
C ALA A 711 -30.65 -1.55 -1.92
N GLY A 712 -31.93 -1.89 -2.12
CA GLY A 712 -33.08 -1.04 -1.79
C GLY A 712 -33.28 0.18 -2.70
N LEU A 713 -32.20 0.90 -3.06
CA LEU A 713 -32.24 2.13 -3.86
C LEU A 713 -32.97 1.96 -5.20
N THR A 714 -33.81 2.94 -5.53
CA THR A 714 -34.51 3.04 -6.82
C THR A 714 -33.53 3.34 -7.96
N ALA A 715 -33.90 3.07 -9.22
CA ALA A 715 -33.03 3.29 -10.38
C ALA A 715 -32.49 4.74 -10.48
N GLY A 716 -33.30 5.75 -10.09
CA GLY A 716 -32.87 7.15 -10.07
C GLY A 716 -31.88 7.47 -8.94
N GLU A 717 -32.06 6.86 -7.76
CA GLU A 717 -31.14 7.01 -6.63
C GLU A 717 -29.79 6.31 -6.89
N ARG A 718 -29.83 5.14 -7.56
CA ARG A 718 -28.64 4.43 -8.01
C ARG A 718 -27.81 5.30 -8.96
N ALA A 719 -28.43 5.84 -10.00
CA ALA A 719 -27.74 6.68 -10.99
C ALA A 719 -27.05 7.89 -10.33
N HIS A 720 -27.73 8.55 -9.39
CA HIS A 720 -27.15 9.68 -8.66
C HIS A 720 -25.97 9.28 -7.78
N ALA A 721 -26.06 8.15 -7.07
CA ALA A 721 -24.97 7.64 -6.23
C ALA A 721 -23.74 7.24 -7.05
N VAL A 722 -23.92 6.64 -8.24
CA VAL A 722 -22.78 6.35 -9.15
C VAL A 722 -22.12 7.64 -9.62
N GLU A 723 -22.91 8.64 -10.01
CA GLU A 723 -22.37 9.92 -10.49
C GLU A 723 -21.60 10.65 -9.40
N GLU A 724 -22.15 10.74 -8.19
CA GLU A 724 -21.47 11.32 -7.03
C GLU A 724 -20.14 10.60 -6.77
N PHE A 725 -20.15 9.26 -6.76
CA PHE A 725 -18.95 8.44 -6.60
C PHE A 725 -17.89 8.73 -7.66
N VAL A 726 -18.26 8.76 -8.95
CA VAL A 726 -17.30 9.05 -10.04
C VAL A 726 -16.73 10.46 -9.90
N ARG A 727 -17.56 11.46 -9.58
CA ARG A 727 -17.09 12.84 -9.33
C ARG A 727 -16.11 12.90 -8.17
N ALA A 728 -16.36 12.12 -7.13
CA ALA A 728 -15.49 11.99 -5.97
C ALA A 728 -14.11 11.40 -6.33
N GLN A 729 -14.07 10.31 -7.11
CA GLN A 729 -12.81 9.73 -7.61
C GLN A 729 -12.04 10.72 -8.49
N VAL A 730 -12.76 11.45 -9.36
CA VAL A 730 -12.17 12.50 -10.21
C VAL A 730 -11.58 13.62 -9.36
N ALA A 731 -12.29 14.08 -8.34
CA ALA A 731 -11.81 15.10 -7.41
C ALA A 731 -10.56 14.62 -6.67
N MET A 732 -10.50 13.34 -6.27
CA MET A 732 -9.30 12.76 -5.66
C MET A 732 -8.09 12.78 -6.59
N VAL A 733 -8.26 12.35 -7.84
CA VAL A 733 -7.19 12.35 -8.86
C VAL A 733 -6.72 13.77 -9.22
N LEU A 734 -7.64 14.73 -9.18
CA LEU A 734 -7.35 16.15 -9.41
C LEU A 734 -6.92 16.91 -8.14
N ARG A 735 -6.93 16.27 -6.97
CA ARG A 735 -6.65 16.87 -5.66
C ARG A 735 -7.55 18.08 -5.34
N LEU A 736 -8.82 17.99 -5.72
CA LEU A 736 -9.84 18.97 -5.34
C LEU A 736 -10.41 18.60 -3.97
N GLY A 737 -10.44 19.56 -3.05
CA GLY A 737 -11.00 19.37 -1.69
C GLY A 737 -12.53 19.23 -1.65
N ASP A 738 -13.20 19.46 -2.78
CA ASP A 738 -14.64 19.36 -2.92
C ASP A 738 -15.03 18.60 -4.20
N PRO A 739 -15.67 17.41 -4.10
CA PRO A 739 -16.25 16.70 -5.23
C PRO A 739 -17.25 17.55 -6.03
N ASP A 740 -17.91 18.52 -5.39
CA ASP A 740 -18.87 19.38 -6.07
C ASP A 740 -18.24 20.34 -7.08
N ALA A 741 -16.92 20.59 -6.97
CA ALA A 741 -16.17 21.34 -7.97
C ALA A 741 -16.05 20.62 -9.33
N VAL A 742 -16.27 19.30 -9.37
CA VAL A 742 -16.23 18.51 -10.61
C VAL A 742 -17.58 18.59 -11.31
N ALA A 743 -17.66 19.31 -12.43
CA ALA A 743 -18.88 19.40 -13.22
C ALA A 743 -19.17 18.06 -13.95
N PRO A 744 -20.36 17.44 -13.78
CA PRO A 744 -20.62 16.08 -14.25
C PRO A 744 -20.58 15.92 -15.77
N GLN A 745 -20.91 16.97 -16.52
CA GLN A 745 -20.92 16.97 -17.98
C GLN A 745 -19.67 17.58 -18.62
N ARG A 746 -18.70 18.03 -17.81
CA ARG A 746 -17.48 18.64 -18.34
C ARG A 746 -16.51 17.56 -18.75
N VAL A 747 -15.86 17.75 -19.90
CA VAL A 747 -14.90 16.77 -20.42
C VAL A 747 -13.66 16.70 -19.52
N PHE A 748 -13.14 15.49 -19.29
CA PHE A 748 -12.02 15.25 -18.37
C PHE A 748 -10.78 16.10 -18.70
N LEU A 749 -10.47 16.28 -19.99
CA LEU A 749 -9.35 17.12 -20.44
C LEU A 749 -9.52 18.60 -20.01
N GLU A 750 -10.73 19.13 -20.03
CA GLU A 750 -11.01 20.50 -19.60
C GLU A 750 -11.05 20.65 -18.08
N LEU A 751 -11.30 19.56 -17.36
CA LEU A 751 -11.15 19.48 -15.91
C LEU A 751 -9.66 19.39 -15.49
N GLY A 752 -8.76 19.24 -16.46
CA GLY A 752 -7.32 19.19 -16.23
C GLY A 752 -6.76 17.77 -16.07
N LEU A 753 -7.54 16.72 -16.38
CA LEU A 753 -6.99 15.36 -16.42
C LEU A 753 -6.00 15.22 -17.58
N ASN A 754 -4.84 14.65 -17.28
CA ASN A 754 -3.87 14.18 -18.27
C ASN A 754 -3.87 12.65 -18.37
N SER A 755 -3.05 12.10 -19.29
CA SER A 755 -2.97 10.65 -19.54
C SER A 755 -2.60 9.81 -18.32
N LEU A 756 -1.82 10.35 -17.37
CA LEU A 756 -1.50 9.63 -16.14
C LEU A 756 -2.69 9.63 -15.17
N GLN A 757 -3.32 10.78 -14.99
CA GLN A 757 -4.52 10.92 -14.15
C GLN A 757 -5.68 10.07 -14.68
N ALA A 758 -5.76 9.87 -15.99
CA ALA A 758 -6.71 8.96 -16.62
C ALA A 758 -6.54 7.51 -16.15
N VAL A 759 -5.31 7.00 -16.18
CA VAL A 759 -4.98 5.64 -15.72
C VAL A 759 -5.19 5.52 -14.21
N GLU A 760 -4.79 6.54 -13.44
CA GLU A 760 -5.02 6.58 -12.00
C GLU A 760 -6.51 6.54 -11.66
N LEU A 761 -7.34 7.34 -12.33
CA LEU A 761 -8.79 7.33 -12.16
C LEU A 761 -9.38 5.96 -12.48
N ARG A 762 -8.99 5.36 -13.61
CA ARG A 762 -9.43 4.01 -14.01
C ARG A 762 -9.06 2.99 -12.95
N ASN A 763 -7.82 3.02 -12.44
CA ASN A 763 -7.35 2.10 -11.40
C ASN A 763 -8.13 2.25 -10.10
N GLN A 764 -8.36 3.49 -9.67
CA GLN A 764 -9.17 3.77 -8.48
C GLN A 764 -10.61 3.28 -8.66
N LEU A 765 -11.20 3.47 -9.84
CA LEU A 765 -12.54 2.97 -10.16
C LEU A 765 -12.57 1.43 -10.17
N ASN A 766 -11.60 0.75 -10.78
CA ASN A 766 -11.48 -0.71 -10.76
C ASN A 766 -11.36 -1.24 -9.32
N GLU A 767 -10.49 -0.64 -8.51
CA GLU A 767 -10.24 -1.05 -7.12
C GLU A 767 -11.50 -0.85 -6.25
N ALA A 768 -12.20 0.26 -6.43
CA ALA A 768 -13.39 0.58 -5.64
C ALA A 768 -14.67 -0.15 -6.09
N THR A 769 -14.79 -0.52 -7.37
CA THR A 769 -15.99 -1.20 -7.92
C THR A 769 -15.79 -2.70 -8.12
N GLY A 770 -14.53 -3.18 -8.10
CA GLY A 770 -14.15 -4.52 -8.51
C GLY A 770 -14.41 -4.83 -9.99
N LEU A 771 -14.71 -3.81 -10.82
CA LEU A 771 -14.92 -3.94 -12.26
C LEU A 771 -13.58 -4.00 -13.00
N GLN A 772 -13.61 -4.47 -14.24
CA GLN A 772 -12.50 -4.42 -15.19
C GLN A 772 -12.84 -3.37 -16.24
N LEU A 773 -12.52 -2.10 -15.97
CA LEU A 773 -12.74 -1.01 -16.90
C LEU A 773 -11.59 -0.91 -17.91
N PRO A 774 -11.88 -0.62 -19.20
CA PRO A 774 -10.86 -0.57 -20.25
C PRO A 774 -9.89 0.60 -20.08
N THR A 775 -8.67 0.46 -20.59
CA THR A 775 -7.65 1.54 -20.67
C THR A 775 -8.16 2.78 -21.42
N THR A 776 -9.10 2.60 -22.36
CA THR A 776 -9.72 3.65 -23.16
C THR A 776 -10.89 4.35 -22.46
N LEU A 777 -11.23 3.99 -21.21
CA LEU A 777 -12.41 4.44 -20.47
C LEU A 777 -12.71 5.93 -20.65
N ILE A 778 -11.74 6.81 -20.37
CA ILE A 778 -11.94 8.25 -20.39
C ILE A 778 -12.04 8.86 -21.81
N PHE A 779 -11.67 8.09 -22.84
CA PHE A 779 -11.79 8.50 -24.23
C PHE A 779 -13.14 8.08 -24.81
N ASP A 780 -13.57 6.85 -24.49
CA ASP A 780 -14.86 6.31 -24.88
C ASP A 780 -16.01 6.98 -24.09
N HIS A 781 -15.74 7.36 -22.84
CA HIS A 781 -16.65 8.03 -21.92
C HIS A 781 -16.00 9.32 -21.39
N PRO A 782 -16.07 10.45 -22.14
CA PRO A 782 -15.23 11.62 -21.89
C PRO A 782 -15.67 12.52 -20.72
N THR A 783 -16.75 12.19 -20.03
CA THR A 783 -17.29 12.98 -18.90
C THR A 783 -17.55 12.12 -17.65
N PRO A 784 -17.49 12.69 -16.43
CA PRO A 784 -17.87 11.98 -15.21
C PRO A 784 -19.24 11.31 -15.29
N ALA A 785 -20.24 11.99 -15.86
CA ALA A 785 -21.58 11.43 -16.05
C ALA A 785 -21.58 10.23 -17.02
N SER A 786 -20.84 10.28 -18.12
CA SER A 786 -20.77 9.16 -19.07
C SER A 786 -20.08 7.91 -18.49
N VAL A 787 -19.08 8.09 -17.62
CA VAL A 787 -18.44 7.00 -16.88
C VAL A 787 -19.39 6.45 -15.82
N ALA A 788 -20.15 7.31 -15.14
CA ALA A 788 -21.14 6.89 -14.15
C ALA A 788 -22.27 6.04 -14.75
N VAL A 789 -22.72 6.37 -15.97
CA VAL A 789 -23.69 5.54 -16.70
C VAL A 789 -23.12 4.15 -16.96
N LEU A 790 -21.90 4.06 -17.53
CA LEU A 790 -21.24 2.78 -17.80
C LEU A 790 -21.10 1.92 -16.53
N ILE A 791 -20.60 2.51 -15.44
CA ILE A 791 -20.43 1.79 -14.18
C ILE A 791 -21.78 1.31 -13.64
N GLY A 792 -22.82 2.14 -13.73
CA GLY A 792 -24.18 1.75 -13.34
C GLY A 792 -24.70 0.54 -14.12
N GLU A 793 -24.47 0.51 -15.44
CA GLU A 793 -24.84 -0.61 -16.32
C GLU A 793 -24.06 -1.89 -15.98
N LEU A 794 -22.74 -1.80 -15.83
CA LEU A 794 -21.89 -2.95 -15.51
C LEU A 794 -22.20 -3.56 -14.13
N LEU A 795 -22.53 -2.73 -13.14
CA LEU A 795 -22.93 -3.20 -11.82
C LEU A 795 -24.32 -3.87 -11.84
N ALA A 796 -25.26 -3.35 -12.63
CA ALA A 796 -26.59 -3.96 -12.77
C ALA A 796 -26.50 -5.39 -13.32
N VAL A 797 -25.72 -5.60 -14.39
CA VAL A 797 -25.51 -6.94 -15.00
C VAL A 797 -24.91 -7.93 -14.00
N ARG A 798 -23.97 -7.49 -13.14
CA ARG A 798 -23.41 -8.32 -12.06
C ARG A 798 -24.42 -8.71 -10.99
N THR A 799 -25.40 -7.85 -10.70
CA THR A 799 -26.37 -8.10 -9.62
C THR A 799 -27.39 -9.16 -10.04
N GLU A 800 -27.72 -9.24 -11.34
CA GLU A 800 -28.59 -10.26 -11.93
C GLU A 800 -27.94 -11.65 -12.00
N GLN A 801 -26.61 -11.73 -11.88
CA GLN A 801 -25.83 -12.98 -11.94
C GLN A 801 -25.52 -13.61 -10.56
N ARG A 802 -26.00 -13.05 -9.43
CA ARG A 802 -25.85 -13.69 -8.10
C ARG A 802 -26.74 -14.96 -7.99
N PRO A 803 -26.25 -16.10 -7.45
CA PRO A 803 -26.64 -17.41 -7.98
C PRO A 803 -27.67 -18.20 -7.13
N GLY A 804 -28.90 -18.38 -7.67
CA GLY A 804 -29.97 -19.20 -7.08
C GLY A 804 -30.53 -20.30 -7.99
N ARG A 805 -29.69 -21.14 -8.60
CA ARG A 805 -30.01 -22.49 -9.14
C ARG A 805 -28.76 -23.08 -9.81
N ARG A 806 -27.95 -23.83 -9.06
CA ARG A 806 -26.82 -24.60 -9.60
C ARG A 806 -27.32 -25.99 -9.99
N ALA A 807 -27.48 -26.23 -11.29
CA ALA A 807 -27.41 -27.58 -11.87
C ALA A 807 -27.14 -27.60 -13.39
N ASP A 808 -27.34 -26.50 -14.14
CA ASP A 808 -27.32 -26.57 -15.62
C ASP A 808 -26.35 -25.57 -16.32
N GLN A 809 -25.58 -24.79 -15.56
CA GLN A 809 -24.75 -23.69 -16.10
C GLN A 809 -23.34 -24.08 -16.56
N GLY A 810 -22.90 -25.33 -16.34
CA GLY A 810 -21.57 -25.78 -16.77
C GLY A 810 -21.41 -25.80 -18.29
N THR A 811 -22.48 -26.16 -19.00
CA THR A 811 -22.48 -26.30 -20.46
C THR A 811 -22.63 -24.96 -21.16
N HIS A 812 -23.53 -24.09 -20.69
CA HIS A 812 -23.74 -22.75 -21.29
C HIS A 812 -22.51 -21.83 -21.19
N SER A 813 -21.77 -21.88 -20.08
CA SER A 813 -20.55 -21.06 -19.93
C SER A 813 -19.40 -21.55 -20.83
N ALA A 814 -19.31 -22.85 -21.09
CA ALA A 814 -18.31 -23.40 -22.00
C ALA A 814 -18.63 -23.07 -23.46
N VAL A 815 -19.92 -23.07 -23.83
CA VAL A 815 -20.37 -22.70 -25.19
C VAL A 815 -20.10 -21.21 -25.46
N LEU A 816 -20.37 -20.31 -24.50
CA LEU A 816 -20.07 -18.89 -24.67
C LEU A 816 -18.56 -18.62 -24.78
N ALA A 817 -17.73 -19.30 -23.98
CA ALA A 817 -16.28 -19.17 -24.09
C ALA A 817 -15.71 -19.70 -25.42
N GLN A 818 -16.34 -20.73 -26.00
CA GLN A 818 -15.98 -21.23 -27.32
C GLN A 818 -16.43 -20.29 -28.45
N LEU A 819 -17.57 -19.61 -28.29
CA LEU A 819 -18.00 -18.57 -29.23
C LEU A 819 -17.04 -17.35 -29.20
N ASP A 820 -16.61 -16.92 -28.01
CA ASP A 820 -15.63 -15.85 -27.85
C ASP A 820 -14.27 -16.22 -28.47
N ALA A 821 -13.83 -17.48 -28.31
CA ALA A 821 -12.61 -17.98 -28.93
C ALA A 821 -12.71 -18.02 -30.47
N LEU A 822 -13.86 -18.44 -31.01
CA LEU A 822 -14.11 -18.44 -32.45
C LEU A 822 -14.17 -17.03 -33.02
N GLU A 823 -14.76 -16.07 -32.30
CA GLU A 823 -14.77 -14.66 -32.69
C GLU A 823 -13.34 -14.08 -32.73
N ALA A 824 -12.53 -14.35 -31.69
CA ALA A 824 -11.13 -13.93 -31.65
C ALA A 824 -10.32 -14.53 -32.81
N GLU A 825 -10.57 -15.78 -33.18
CA GLU A 825 -9.88 -16.46 -34.29
C GLU A 825 -10.33 -15.93 -35.68
N LEU A 826 -11.61 -15.60 -35.84
CA LEU A 826 -12.15 -14.96 -37.05
C LEU A 826 -11.65 -13.51 -37.22
N LEU A 827 -11.42 -12.79 -36.13
CA LEU A 827 -10.77 -11.46 -36.14
C LEU A 827 -9.28 -11.58 -36.47
N ALA A 828 -8.57 -12.51 -35.84
CA ALA A 828 -7.13 -12.74 -36.04
C ALA A 828 -6.80 -13.24 -37.46
N SER A 829 -7.69 -14.01 -38.09
CA SER A 829 -7.51 -14.51 -39.46
C SER A 829 -7.72 -13.45 -40.56
N GLY A 830 -8.13 -12.23 -40.20
CA GLY A 830 -8.36 -11.13 -41.16
C GLY A 830 -9.61 -11.31 -42.02
N LEU A 831 -10.44 -12.34 -41.75
CA LEU A 831 -11.67 -12.64 -42.48
C LEU A 831 -12.74 -11.55 -42.33
N LEU A 832 -12.70 -10.76 -41.26
CA LEU A 832 -13.67 -9.70 -40.93
C LEU A 832 -13.20 -8.27 -41.26
N HIS A 833 -12.04 -8.08 -41.91
CA HIS A 833 -11.60 -6.75 -42.34
C HIS A 833 -12.38 -6.26 -43.57
N ASP A 834 -13.02 -5.09 -43.45
CA ASP A 834 -13.61 -4.37 -44.57
C ASP A 834 -12.56 -3.47 -45.25
N GLY A 835 -11.97 -3.98 -46.33
CA GLY A 835 -11.11 -3.19 -47.21
C GLY A 835 -10.11 -4.02 -48.02
N GLY A 836 -10.40 -4.23 -49.31
CA GLY A 836 -9.41 -4.65 -50.31
C GLY A 836 -9.78 -5.95 -51.05
N ASP A 837 -10.05 -5.82 -52.36
CA ASP A 837 -10.37 -6.88 -53.33
C ASP A 837 -9.23 -7.90 -53.51
N GLY A 838 -9.04 -8.80 -52.54
CA GLY A 838 -8.29 -10.04 -52.68
C GLY A 838 -9.23 -11.20 -53.08
N PRO A 839 -8.89 -12.09 -54.03
CA PRO A 839 -9.81 -13.13 -54.54
C PRO A 839 -10.20 -14.26 -53.55
N GLY A 840 -9.99 -14.06 -52.24
CA GLY A 840 -10.18 -15.07 -51.20
C GLY A 840 -11.10 -14.70 -50.04
N SER A 841 -11.57 -13.45 -49.89
CA SER A 841 -12.30 -13.06 -48.66
C SER A 841 -13.83 -13.18 -48.76
N ALA A 842 -14.48 -12.79 -49.86
CA ALA A 842 -15.94 -12.80 -49.96
C ALA A 842 -16.56 -14.23 -49.95
N THR A 843 -15.98 -15.15 -50.72
CA THR A 843 -16.45 -16.55 -50.81
C THR A 843 -16.16 -17.36 -49.55
N ALA A 844 -15.10 -17.02 -48.81
CA ALA A 844 -14.80 -17.63 -47.51
C ALA A 844 -15.79 -17.15 -46.44
N ARG A 845 -16.08 -15.83 -46.37
CA ARG A 845 -17.10 -15.27 -45.49
C ARG A 845 -18.49 -15.84 -45.78
N GLU A 846 -18.88 -15.96 -47.05
CA GLU A 846 -20.17 -16.55 -47.42
C GLU A 846 -20.28 -18.03 -47.02
N ARG A 847 -19.21 -18.82 -47.16
CA ARG A 847 -19.20 -20.23 -46.71
C ARG A 847 -19.30 -20.36 -45.20
N VAL A 848 -18.56 -19.54 -44.44
CA VAL A 848 -18.62 -19.54 -42.97
C VAL A 848 -20.00 -19.07 -42.51
N ALA A 849 -20.54 -18.00 -43.10
CA ALA A 849 -21.87 -17.50 -42.76
C ALA A 849 -23.01 -18.46 -43.15
N ALA A 850 -22.86 -19.22 -44.24
CA ALA A 850 -23.85 -20.24 -44.63
C ALA A 850 -23.82 -21.44 -43.68
N ARG A 851 -22.63 -21.88 -43.24
CA ARG A 851 -22.49 -22.97 -42.27
C ARG A 851 -22.97 -22.58 -40.88
N LEU A 852 -22.68 -21.37 -40.42
CA LEU A 852 -23.22 -20.85 -39.15
C LEU A 852 -24.75 -20.77 -39.17
N ARG A 853 -25.34 -20.36 -40.30
CA ARG A 853 -26.80 -20.39 -40.47
C ARG A 853 -27.37 -21.81 -40.45
N ASP A 854 -26.75 -22.76 -41.13
CA ASP A 854 -27.17 -24.17 -41.08
C ASP A 854 -27.08 -24.76 -39.66
N LEU A 855 -26.04 -24.41 -38.91
CA LEU A 855 -25.84 -24.86 -37.53
C LEU A 855 -26.88 -24.23 -36.58
N LEU A 856 -27.18 -22.94 -36.78
CA LEU A 856 -28.24 -22.24 -36.03
C LEU A 856 -29.63 -22.78 -36.36
N ASP A 857 -29.91 -23.11 -37.63
CA ASP A 857 -31.20 -23.68 -38.04
C ASP A 857 -31.41 -25.09 -37.44
N ARG A 858 -30.34 -25.90 -37.32
CA ARG A 858 -30.38 -27.21 -36.64
C ARG A 858 -30.55 -27.13 -35.12
N LEU A 859 -30.04 -26.06 -34.51
CA LEU A 859 -30.20 -25.79 -33.08
C LEU A 859 -31.56 -25.15 -32.77
N ALA A 860 -32.20 -24.50 -33.74
CA ALA A 860 -33.48 -23.81 -33.59
C ALA A 860 -34.69 -24.70 -33.94
N SER A 861 -34.50 -25.89 -34.53
CA SER A 861 -35.58 -26.86 -34.70
C SER A 861 -35.88 -27.57 -33.37
N ASP A 862 -36.71 -26.93 -32.56
CA ASP A 862 -37.46 -27.52 -31.44
C ASP A 862 -38.44 -28.60 -31.94
N ASP A 863 -37.92 -29.78 -32.32
CA ASP A 863 -38.69 -31.02 -32.27
C ASP A 863 -38.15 -31.85 -31.09
N GLU A 864 -38.86 -31.77 -29.95
CA GLU A 864 -38.55 -32.42 -28.67
C GLU A 864 -38.50 -33.98 -28.71
N ASP A 865 -38.48 -34.63 -29.89
CA ASP A 865 -38.68 -36.09 -29.99
C ASP A 865 -37.63 -36.88 -30.81
N GLU A 866 -36.56 -36.28 -31.37
CA GLU A 866 -35.57 -37.05 -32.18
C GLU A 866 -34.14 -37.17 -31.59
N PHE A 867 -33.90 -36.69 -30.37
CA PHE A 867 -32.64 -36.94 -29.64
C PHE A 867 -32.90 -37.55 -28.27
N GLY A 868 -33.45 -38.76 -28.28
CA GLY A 868 -33.42 -39.62 -27.11
C GLY A 868 -31.98 -40.04 -26.80
N ASP A 869 -31.43 -39.47 -25.74
CA ASP A 869 -30.29 -39.97 -24.93
C ASP A 869 -28.93 -40.13 -25.65
N MET A 870 -28.62 -39.32 -26.67
CA MET A 870 -27.26 -39.25 -27.22
C MET A 870 -26.42 -38.20 -26.52
N SER A 871 -25.18 -38.55 -26.20
CA SER A 871 -24.24 -37.67 -25.50
C SER A 871 -23.54 -36.69 -26.46
N LEU A 872 -23.09 -35.54 -25.93
CA LEU A 872 -22.41 -34.50 -26.71
C LEU A 872 -21.10 -35.01 -27.37
N GLU A 873 -20.44 -36.01 -26.77
CA GLU A 873 -19.27 -36.68 -27.38
C GLU A 873 -19.66 -37.43 -28.67
N GLU A 874 -20.83 -38.09 -28.71
CA GLU A 874 -21.30 -38.81 -29.92
C GLU A 874 -21.69 -37.85 -31.07
N LEU A 875 -22.17 -36.65 -30.73
CA LEU A 875 -22.49 -35.61 -31.71
C LEU A 875 -21.23 -34.98 -32.32
N LEU A 876 -20.18 -34.80 -31.51
CA LEU A 876 -18.90 -34.29 -31.98
C LEU A 876 -18.14 -35.34 -32.81
N ASP A 877 -18.21 -36.62 -32.45
CA ASP A 877 -17.63 -37.72 -33.24
C ASP A 877 -18.32 -37.92 -34.60
N LEU A 878 -19.63 -37.60 -34.71
CA LEU A 878 -20.32 -37.61 -36.01
C LEU A 878 -19.88 -36.43 -36.90
N ALA A 879 -19.66 -35.26 -36.30
CA ALA A 879 -19.19 -34.08 -37.01
C ALA A 879 -17.72 -34.22 -37.48
N ASP A 880 -16.86 -34.87 -36.69
CA ASP A 880 -15.46 -35.13 -37.05
C ASP A 880 -15.31 -36.20 -38.15
N ASN A 881 -16.20 -37.20 -38.21
CA ASN A 881 -16.17 -38.19 -39.29
C ASN A 881 -16.56 -37.60 -40.66
N ASP A 882 -17.43 -36.60 -40.71
CA ASP A 882 -17.81 -35.91 -41.95
C ASP A 882 -16.74 -34.88 -42.39
N LEU A 883 -15.94 -34.36 -41.47
CA LEU A 883 -14.78 -33.50 -41.76
C LEU A 883 -13.63 -34.25 -42.45
N HIS A 884 -13.58 -35.58 -42.39
CA HIS A 884 -12.53 -36.38 -43.03
C HIS A 884 -12.93 -36.99 -44.38
N THR A 885 -14.16 -36.81 -44.86
CA THR A 885 -14.63 -37.42 -46.12
C THR A 885 -15.18 -36.46 -47.20
N SER A 886 -14.94 -35.15 -47.13
CA SER A 886 -15.30 -34.19 -48.20
C SER A 886 -14.19 -33.24 -48.63
#